data_AF-A0A9W7Z4M5-F1
#
_entry.id   AF-A0A9W7Z4M5-F1
#
_cell.length_a   1.000
_cell.length_b   1.000
_cell.length_c   1.000
_cell.angle_alpha   90.00
_cell.angle_beta   90.00
_cell.angle_gamma   90.00
#
_symmetry.space_group_name_H-M   'P 1'
#
loop_
_entity.id
_entity.type
_entity.pdbx_description
1 polymer ?
#
loop_
_entity_poly.entity_id
_entity_poly.type
_entity_poly.pdbx_seq_one_letter_code
_entity_poly.pdbx_strand_id
1 'polypeptide(L)'
;MDGRTDSVLITPGRKSKARSNDTVPEMNDLSISNNANATTPSKPSSGHPRSLSSAPKFSLPGSQQTDVYAEARSQVKRYLKDNIIGVQTIAEHSNQNTKQFVTRQAESIAEFIDELVQCVKLDLGKVELENKLKRTIAAQLKRRSLTEQHSGKTDAEMFNSAMRFLKWLCPGSDSTFSTTNEKHIYPCFVELINFVAELVVRPLLDQQPTSFDEYPKQLVRSYNKTDVKSDNAEGGHRIDMALKCDTLNYNGLNNDDGYDKDSFQFSEEDLKAKDGRNDERPNYSRIFAVIEVKPNSSDANMLKGFSQLVEYSKNVYWKQHNRRFIWGLVSGGSNVKACVLGPNFLLASRFMDVTTVEGRLELIGFLVNWSFCELPKLGYDPTIRFNHKHGCFTIDMADREPGAAQTTYYLRKIVVVAERVFGRHTRCFVVGKQPLSSDENCNASADILIKDAWPEVSGSAEDDMRDESKLLERVSNGLEGHSEFEGLYPKYINGGRMQIQNAHGEGVEDTTRTVLGETVWAQLGELPLRAHMRIAMSGVGEPLKFIKSIPELIVAIYDVMRCHMGILKHCQILHRDISEANILVRRDGTGVHGMLIDFDHAISITDDGYAKHAERTGTLPFMSVSNLEDKPTKRTALDDWESIIYILCWLGTFGWNSAIRQSDSKRRKNIASWDGDDVEDISEAKRNHIHSRDNFTGITKGFNPNISDIGRLAKVVKGLRAVLIDNHNDPDLRGAMIISDSFPEENDSDEETDQYDIWAVKSARKPTDIFFRNKYIHRSVMREVVAAVPGMVGGLIRHIKSLQGMHHDGGWIGHLLHEAENERMHLMTWMEVSKPVMWERALIATVQTGFFAVFSLLYMVSPRTAHRVVEYLEEEAVTLYTHFISEIDAGRIENVKAPEIAVAYWNLDPESTLCDVVLAVRADEALHCDTNHHFSDCIRAKRESLFEDMDTNSNKPHIKY
;
A
#
# COMPACT_ATOMS: atom_id res chain seq x y z
N MET A 1 3.51 -30.48 -38.25
CA MET A 1 2.63 -31.65 -38.39
C MET A 1 1.60 -31.56 -37.27
N ASP A 2 0.65 -30.65 -37.38
CA ASP A 2 -0.62 -30.74 -38.16
C ASP A 2 -1.61 -31.75 -37.59
N GLY A 3 -2.77 -31.22 -37.20
CA GLY A 3 -3.94 -31.98 -36.76
C GLY A 3 -5.03 -31.10 -36.14
N ARG A 4 -5.59 -30.18 -36.93
CA ARG A 4 -6.85 -29.44 -36.67
C ARG A 4 -8.08 -30.36 -36.79
N THR A 5 -9.22 -29.86 -36.26
CA THR A 5 -10.68 -30.04 -36.58
C THR A 5 -11.46 -30.45 -35.32
N ASP A 6 -12.61 -29.89 -34.92
CA ASP A 6 -13.51 -28.89 -35.48
C ASP A 6 -14.41 -28.30 -34.37
N SER A 7 -14.91 -27.10 -34.63
CA SER A 7 -15.88 -26.32 -33.85
C SER A 7 -17.33 -26.70 -34.18
N VAL A 8 -18.23 -26.67 -33.18
CA VAL A 8 -19.68 -26.50 -33.41
C VAL A 8 -20.29 -25.58 -32.33
N LEU A 9 -20.81 -24.45 -32.81
CA LEU A 9 -21.69 -23.48 -32.15
C LEU A 9 -23.11 -24.02 -31.96
N ILE A 10 -23.74 -23.82 -30.79
CA ILE A 10 -25.20 -23.75 -30.67
C ILE A 10 -25.60 -22.67 -29.64
N THR A 11 -26.28 -21.63 -30.12
CA THR A 11 -27.00 -20.57 -29.38
C THR A 11 -28.51 -20.88 -29.28
N PRO A 12 -29.33 -20.10 -28.51
CA PRO A 12 -30.31 -20.63 -27.57
C PRO A 12 -31.77 -20.68 -28.07
N GLY A 13 -32.56 -21.58 -27.47
CA GLY A 13 -34.00 -21.74 -27.72
C GLY A 13 -34.89 -21.19 -26.61
N ARG A 14 -35.63 -20.12 -26.94
CA ARG A 14 -36.82 -19.57 -26.25
C ARG A 14 -37.89 -20.62 -25.94
N LYS A 15 -38.55 -20.49 -24.77
CA LYS A 15 -40.01 -20.74 -24.63
C LYS A 15 -40.66 -19.69 -23.72
N SER A 16 -41.89 -19.34 -24.09
CA SER A 16 -42.67 -18.19 -23.64
C SER A 16 -44.05 -18.60 -23.10
N LYS A 17 -44.65 -17.70 -22.30
CA LYS A 17 -46.08 -17.58 -21.88
C LYS A 17 -46.50 -18.46 -20.69
N ALA A 18 -47.33 -18.03 -19.73
CA ALA A 18 -48.37 -16.98 -19.76
C ALA A 18 -48.64 -16.34 -18.38
N ARG A 19 -49.30 -15.17 -18.43
CA ARG A 19 -49.85 -14.33 -17.33
C ARG A 19 -51.08 -14.98 -16.66
N SER A 20 -51.32 -14.60 -15.39
CA SER A 20 -52.63 -14.16 -14.92
C SER A 20 -52.49 -13.17 -13.75
N ASN A 21 -53.25 -12.08 -13.84
CA ASN A 21 -53.48 -11.08 -12.80
C ASN A 21 -54.21 -11.69 -11.60
N ASP A 22 -54.11 -11.09 -10.41
CA ASP A 22 -55.27 -10.42 -9.79
C ASP A 22 -54.95 -9.79 -8.42
N THR A 23 -55.34 -8.51 -8.33
CA THR A 23 -55.91 -7.75 -7.21
C THR A 23 -55.25 -7.67 -5.83
N VAL A 24 -54.86 -6.43 -5.53
CA VAL A 24 -54.75 -5.76 -4.22
C VAL A 24 -56.13 -5.68 -3.53
N PRO A 25 -56.16 -5.60 -2.18
CA PRO A 25 -56.90 -4.49 -1.58
C PRO A 25 -56.13 -3.79 -0.45
N GLU A 26 -56.18 -2.45 -0.49
CA GLU A 26 -55.94 -1.55 0.64
C GLU A 26 -57.05 -1.68 1.70
N MET A 27 -56.70 -1.48 2.97
CA MET A 27 -57.64 -0.90 3.95
C MET A 27 -56.90 -0.13 5.07
N ASN A 28 -57.17 1.18 5.03
CA ASN A 28 -57.08 2.28 5.97
C ASN A 28 -56.90 2.06 7.48
N ASP A 29 -56.14 3.02 8.04
CA ASP A 29 -56.36 3.86 9.23
C ASP A 29 -56.80 3.24 10.55
N LEU A 30 -56.03 3.58 11.60
CA LEU A 30 -56.56 4.32 12.75
C LEU A 30 -55.43 5.00 13.53
N SER A 31 -55.60 6.31 13.70
CA SER A 31 -54.85 7.24 14.53
C SER A 31 -55.04 6.96 16.03
N ILE A 32 -54.11 7.42 16.87
CA ILE A 32 -54.35 8.21 18.08
C ILE A 32 -53.03 8.76 18.64
N SER A 33 -53.11 10.03 19.00
CA SER A 33 -52.14 11.00 19.48
C SER A 33 -51.83 10.94 20.98
N ASN A 34 -50.64 11.37 21.41
CA ASN A 34 -50.38 12.56 22.25
C ASN A 34 -49.17 12.45 23.22
N ASN A 35 -48.23 13.37 23.03
CA ASN A 35 -47.52 14.24 23.99
C ASN A 35 -47.32 13.84 25.47
N ALA A 36 -46.08 14.00 25.95
CA ALA A 36 -45.74 15.03 26.96
C ALA A 36 -44.23 15.20 27.17
N ASN A 37 -43.80 16.46 27.21
CA ASN A 37 -42.47 16.96 27.58
C ASN A 37 -42.18 16.81 29.08
N ALA A 38 -40.89 16.65 29.43
CA ALA A 38 -40.32 17.21 30.67
C ALA A 38 -38.81 17.47 30.53
N THR A 39 -38.44 18.74 30.62
CA THR A 39 -37.09 19.33 30.62
C THR A 39 -36.41 19.34 32.00
N THR A 40 -35.06 19.37 31.98
CA THR A 40 -34.05 19.95 32.93
C THR A 40 -33.18 18.95 33.73
N PRO A 41 -31.97 19.33 34.20
CA PRO A 41 -30.88 20.11 33.58
C PRO A 41 -29.49 19.44 33.70
N SER A 42 -28.50 20.04 33.03
CA SER A 42 -27.07 19.67 32.87
C SER A 42 -26.23 19.46 34.14
N LYS A 43 -25.24 18.54 34.05
CA LYS A 43 -23.90 18.65 34.68
C LYS A 43 -22.80 17.96 33.83
N PRO A 44 -21.54 18.43 33.88
CA PRO A 44 -20.52 18.22 32.86
C PRO A 44 -19.71 16.94 33.13
N SER A 45 -19.39 16.17 32.07
CA SER A 45 -18.41 15.08 32.17
C SER A 45 -17.26 15.28 31.19
N SER A 46 -16.08 15.29 31.79
CA SER A 46 -14.71 15.18 31.28
C SER A 46 -14.56 14.53 29.90
N GLY A 47 -13.93 15.28 29.00
CA GLY A 47 -13.54 14.79 27.68
C GLY A 47 -12.47 13.69 27.77
N HIS A 48 -12.85 12.50 27.31
CA HIS A 48 -11.89 11.51 26.81
C HIS A 48 -11.56 11.83 25.34
N PRO A 49 -10.29 11.74 24.92
CA PRO A 49 -9.90 11.98 23.54
C PRO A 49 -10.48 10.88 22.64
N ARG A 50 -11.32 11.29 21.69
CA ARG A 50 -11.90 10.41 20.66
C ARG A 50 -10.78 9.85 19.79
N SER A 51 -10.75 8.52 19.66
CA SER A 51 -9.91 7.80 18.72
C SER A 51 -10.29 8.15 17.27
N LEU A 52 -9.44 8.92 16.60
CA LEU A 52 -9.47 9.10 15.15
C LEU A 52 -8.73 7.91 14.49
N SER A 53 -9.42 6.77 14.36
CA SER A 53 -8.97 5.63 13.55
C SER A 53 -10.13 5.09 12.72
N SER A 54 -10.31 5.65 11.54
CA SER A 54 -11.00 4.95 10.45
C SER A 54 -10.31 5.33 9.14
N ALA A 55 -9.69 4.33 8.51
CA ALA A 55 -9.53 4.36 7.06
C ALA A 55 -10.95 4.29 6.48
N PRO A 56 -11.39 5.24 5.64
CA PRO A 56 -12.70 5.14 5.04
C PRO A 56 -12.65 4.06 3.97
N LYS A 57 -13.23 2.89 4.25
CA LYS A 57 -13.69 1.98 3.19
C LYS A 57 -14.55 2.78 2.22
N PHE A 58 -14.26 2.70 0.93
CA PHE A 58 -15.24 3.01 -0.11
C PHE A 58 -16.36 1.97 0.02
N SER A 59 -17.43 2.30 0.74
CA SER A 59 -18.65 1.51 0.76
C SER A 59 -19.84 2.42 0.52
N LEU A 60 -20.51 2.21 -0.60
CA LEU A 60 -21.84 2.74 -0.87
C LEU A 60 -22.87 2.14 0.11
N PRO A 61 -23.96 2.85 0.44
CA PRO A 61 -24.91 2.39 1.44
C PRO A 61 -25.90 1.37 0.85
N GLY A 62 -26.07 0.24 1.55
CA GLY A 62 -27.26 -0.61 1.47
C GLY A 62 -27.04 -2.05 0.98
N SER A 63 -26.41 -2.91 1.81
CA SER A 63 -26.63 -4.39 1.89
C SER A 63 -25.49 -5.13 2.64
N GLN A 64 -25.00 -4.65 3.78
CA GLN A 64 -23.71 -5.10 4.33
C GLN A 64 -23.68 -6.41 5.13
N GLN A 65 -24.80 -7.08 5.44
CA GLN A 65 -24.75 -8.25 6.35
C GLN A 65 -24.59 -9.60 5.62
N THR A 66 -24.90 -9.68 4.33
CA THR A 66 -24.74 -10.90 3.53
C THR A 66 -23.32 -11.11 2.99
N ASP A 67 -22.46 -10.08 3.03
CA ASP A 67 -21.18 -10.04 2.30
C ASP A 67 -20.00 -10.60 3.12
N VAL A 68 -19.96 -10.37 4.45
CA VAL A 68 -18.82 -10.78 5.31
C VAL A 68 -18.62 -12.30 5.33
N TYR A 69 -19.71 -13.06 5.39
CA TYR A 69 -19.65 -14.53 5.31
C TYR A 69 -19.27 -15.03 3.91
N ALA A 70 -19.53 -14.27 2.86
CA ALA A 70 -19.10 -14.62 1.50
C ALA A 70 -17.58 -14.42 1.34
N GLU A 71 -17.05 -13.32 1.87
CA GLU A 71 -15.61 -13.03 1.90
C GLU A 71 -14.84 -14.12 2.67
N ALA A 72 -15.25 -14.43 3.90
CA ALA A 72 -14.58 -15.46 4.71
C ALA A 72 -14.60 -16.83 4.02
N ARG A 73 -15.73 -17.22 3.41
CA ARG A 73 -15.83 -18.46 2.62
C ARG A 73 -14.89 -18.47 1.41
N SER A 74 -14.75 -17.34 0.72
CA SER A 74 -13.82 -17.20 -0.41
C SER A 74 -12.37 -17.36 0.07
N GLN A 75 -12.01 -16.73 1.19
CA GLN A 75 -10.70 -16.85 1.80
C GLN A 75 -10.39 -18.29 2.23
N VAL A 76 -11.33 -18.99 2.87
CA VAL A 76 -11.15 -20.41 3.22
C VAL A 76 -10.88 -21.25 1.98
N LYS A 77 -11.65 -21.08 0.91
CA LYS A 77 -11.41 -21.81 -0.36
C LYS A 77 -10.02 -21.56 -0.95
N ARG A 78 -9.47 -20.35 -0.76
CA ARG A 78 -8.16 -19.96 -1.29
C ARG A 78 -6.99 -20.45 -0.43
N TYR A 79 -7.11 -20.37 0.90
CA TYR A 79 -6.00 -20.55 1.83
C TYR A 79 -6.04 -21.84 2.65
N LEU A 80 -7.17 -22.56 2.70
CA LEU A 80 -7.28 -23.81 3.44
C LEU A 80 -6.43 -24.91 2.79
N LYS A 81 -5.53 -25.49 3.57
CA LYS A 81 -4.86 -26.76 3.30
C LYS A 81 -5.31 -27.76 4.36
N ASP A 82 -6.14 -28.71 3.95
CA ASP A 82 -6.78 -29.65 4.87
C ASP A 82 -6.05 -31.00 4.93
N ASN A 83 -6.24 -31.73 6.04
CA ASN A 83 -5.64 -33.03 6.33
C ASN A 83 -4.10 -33.02 6.35
N ILE A 84 -3.51 -31.91 6.78
CA ILE A 84 -2.06 -31.76 6.90
C ILE A 84 -1.55 -32.58 8.09
N ILE A 85 -0.49 -33.35 7.87
CA ILE A 85 0.14 -34.19 8.88
C ILE A 85 1.14 -33.34 9.66
N GLY A 86 1.12 -33.43 10.99
CA GLY A 86 2.07 -32.72 11.84
C GLY A 86 1.69 -31.27 12.17
N VAL A 87 0.45 -30.83 11.90
CA VAL A 87 -0.02 -29.51 12.40
C VAL A 87 0.19 -29.40 13.91
N GLN A 88 -0.05 -30.49 14.65
CA GLN A 88 0.16 -30.54 16.10
C GLN A 88 1.64 -30.38 16.50
N THR A 89 2.59 -30.77 15.64
CA THR A 89 4.03 -30.74 15.99
C THR A 89 4.60 -29.32 16.03
N ILE A 90 3.92 -28.35 15.42
CA ILE A 90 4.28 -26.92 15.48
C ILE A 90 4.31 -26.44 16.96
N ALA A 91 3.49 -27.03 17.82
CA ALA A 91 3.40 -26.70 19.25
C ALA A 91 4.26 -27.59 20.15
N GLU A 92 5.16 -28.42 19.62
CA GLU A 92 6.04 -29.26 20.45
C GLU A 92 7.16 -28.44 21.11
N HIS A 93 7.64 -28.88 22.27
CA HIS A 93 8.79 -28.23 22.91
C HIS A 93 10.07 -28.38 22.07
N SER A 94 10.92 -27.35 22.10
CA SER A 94 12.18 -27.29 21.35
C SER A 94 13.25 -28.26 21.88
N ASN A 95 13.33 -28.41 23.20
CA ASN A 95 14.21 -29.36 23.87
C ASN A 95 13.67 -30.80 23.76
N GLN A 96 14.51 -31.72 23.27
CA GLN A 96 14.13 -33.11 23.03
C GLN A 96 13.80 -33.91 24.29
N ASN A 97 14.48 -33.64 25.42
CA ASN A 97 14.20 -34.31 26.70
C ASN A 97 12.82 -33.89 27.23
N THR A 98 12.57 -32.57 27.23
CA THR A 98 11.27 -32.02 27.60
C THR A 98 10.17 -32.55 26.68
N LYS A 99 10.42 -32.66 25.37
CA LYS A 99 9.45 -33.24 24.43
C LYS A 99 9.08 -34.67 24.80
N GLN A 100 10.04 -35.51 25.19
CA GLN A 100 9.77 -36.88 25.65
C GLN A 100 8.96 -36.90 26.95
N PHE A 101 9.30 -36.03 27.91
CA PHE A 101 8.54 -35.87 29.16
C PHE A 101 7.08 -35.48 28.87
N VAL A 102 6.87 -34.45 28.06
CA VAL A 102 5.55 -33.94 27.67
C VAL A 102 4.72 -35.03 26.96
N THR A 103 5.36 -35.83 26.10
CA THR A 103 4.70 -36.95 25.42
C THR A 103 4.22 -38.00 26.42
N ARG A 104 5.07 -38.43 27.36
CA ARG A 104 4.68 -39.41 28.39
C ARG A 104 3.60 -38.88 29.33
N GLN A 105 3.66 -37.61 29.68
CA GLN A 105 2.63 -36.96 30.49
C GLN A 105 1.29 -36.92 29.75
N ALA A 106 1.29 -36.65 28.44
CA ALA A 106 0.10 -36.70 27.60
C ALA A 106 -0.49 -38.10 27.48
N GLU A 107 0.34 -39.11 27.21
CA GLU A 107 -0.05 -40.53 27.18
C GLU A 107 -0.72 -40.94 28.49
N SER A 108 -0.11 -40.62 29.63
CA SER A 108 -0.68 -40.89 30.96
C SER A 108 -2.04 -40.23 31.21
N ILE A 109 -2.23 -39.00 30.74
CA ILE A 109 -3.53 -38.30 30.85
C ILE A 109 -4.57 -38.95 29.94
N ALA A 110 -4.18 -39.31 28.72
CA ALA A 110 -5.07 -39.98 27.76
C ALA A 110 -5.49 -41.37 28.25
N GLU A 111 -4.57 -42.19 28.73
CA GLU A 111 -4.84 -43.50 29.33
C GLU A 111 -5.81 -43.39 30.51
N PHE A 112 -5.65 -42.36 31.34
CA PHE A 112 -6.57 -42.13 32.45
C PHE A 112 -7.99 -41.79 31.96
N ILE A 113 -8.13 -40.92 30.97
CA ILE A 113 -9.43 -40.62 30.38
C ILE A 113 -10.03 -41.85 29.70
N ASP A 114 -9.21 -42.71 29.09
CA ASP A 114 -9.62 -43.98 28.52
C ASP A 114 -10.14 -44.96 29.58
N GLU A 115 -9.52 -45.03 30.75
CA GLU A 115 -10.01 -45.81 31.89
C GLU A 115 -11.42 -45.34 32.32
N LEU A 116 -11.65 -44.02 32.35
CA LEU A 116 -12.96 -43.45 32.65
C LEU A 116 -14.00 -43.80 31.57
N VAL A 117 -13.63 -43.71 30.29
CA VAL A 117 -14.48 -44.11 29.14
C VAL A 117 -14.83 -45.60 29.23
N GLN A 118 -13.85 -46.46 29.55
CA GLN A 118 -14.09 -47.89 29.73
C GLN A 118 -15.04 -48.16 30.89
N CYS A 119 -14.95 -47.42 32.00
CA CYS A 119 -15.88 -47.56 33.12
C CYS A 119 -17.34 -47.34 32.68
N VAL A 120 -17.61 -46.33 31.84
CA VAL A 120 -18.94 -46.05 31.31
C VAL A 120 -19.41 -47.15 30.35
N LYS A 121 -18.50 -47.72 29.55
CA LYS A 121 -18.81 -48.80 28.58
C LYS A 121 -19.11 -50.15 29.23
N LEU A 122 -18.83 -50.35 30.52
CA LEU A 122 -19.11 -51.60 31.24
C LEU A 122 -20.60 -51.84 31.56
N ASP A 123 -21.49 -50.92 31.17
CA ASP A 123 -22.94 -51.01 31.37
C ASP A 123 -23.35 -51.32 32.83
N LEU A 124 -22.62 -50.69 33.77
CA LEU A 124 -22.89 -50.80 35.20
C LEU A 124 -24.14 -50.00 35.58
N GLY A 125 -24.88 -50.45 36.58
CA GLY A 125 -25.97 -49.66 37.17
C GLY A 125 -25.46 -48.28 37.64
N LYS A 126 -26.29 -47.24 37.52
CA LYS A 126 -25.90 -45.83 37.74
C LYS A 126 -25.09 -45.59 39.02
N VAL A 127 -25.52 -46.14 40.16
CA VAL A 127 -24.83 -45.97 41.46
C VAL A 127 -23.46 -46.66 41.48
N GLU A 128 -23.36 -47.84 40.88
CA GLU A 128 -22.10 -48.59 40.82
C GLU A 128 -21.09 -47.92 39.89
N LEU A 129 -21.55 -47.39 38.76
CA LEU A 129 -20.74 -46.58 37.85
C LEU A 129 -20.19 -45.34 38.54
N GLU A 130 -21.03 -44.57 39.23
CA GLU A 130 -20.60 -43.37 39.97
C GLU A 130 -19.54 -43.72 41.04
N ASN A 131 -19.76 -44.80 41.81
CA ASN A 131 -18.80 -45.25 42.83
C ASN A 131 -17.49 -45.76 42.22
N LYS A 132 -17.52 -46.39 41.04
CA LYS A 132 -16.32 -46.82 40.34
C LYS A 132 -15.52 -45.62 39.84
N LEU A 133 -16.17 -44.67 39.16
CA LEU A 133 -15.54 -43.45 38.65
C LEU A 133 -14.93 -42.61 39.79
N LYS A 134 -15.64 -42.41 40.90
CA LYS A 134 -15.08 -41.70 42.07
C LYS A 134 -13.82 -42.38 42.62
N ARG A 135 -13.82 -43.71 42.72
CA ARG A 135 -12.66 -44.48 43.18
C ARG A 135 -11.48 -44.37 42.20
N THR A 136 -11.73 -44.50 40.90
CA THR A 136 -10.71 -44.36 39.85
C THR A 136 -10.09 -42.96 39.86
N ILE A 137 -10.91 -41.90 39.96
CA ILE A 137 -10.42 -40.51 40.05
C ILE A 137 -9.59 -40.30 41.31
N ALA A 138 -10.09 -40.68 42.49
CA ALA A 138 -9.35 -40.53 43.75
C ALA A 138 -8.03 -41.30 43.74
N ALA A 139 -8.01 -42.52 43.19
CA ALA A 139 -6.80 -43.33 43.05
C ALA A 139 -5.77 -42.65 42.14
N GLN A 140 -6.20 -42.09 41.00
CA GLN A 140 -5.31 -41.42 40.08
C GLN A 140 -4.77 -40.10 40.63
N LEU A 141 -5.60 -39.31 41.31
CA LEU A 141 -5.17 -38.07 41.95
C LEU A 141 -4.15 -38.35 43.08
N LYS A 142 -4.30 -39.46 43.82
CA LYS A 142 -3.31 -39.90 44.82
C LYS A 142 -1.98 -40.34 44.22
N ARG A 143 -1.97 -40.85 42.98
CA ARG A 143 -0.75 -41.24 42.25
C ARG A 143 -0.01 -40.06 41.62
N ARG A 144 -0.57 -38.86 41.68
CA ARG A 144 0.03 -37.63 41.16
C ARG A 144 0.48 -36.74 42.31
N SER A 145 1.60 -36.05 42.14
CA SER A 145 2.11 -35.12 43.16
C SER A 145 1.21 -33.90 43.25
N LEU A 146 0.84 -33.50 44.48
CA LEU A 146 0.18 -32.21 44.74
C LEU A 146 1.28 -31.16 44.86
N THR A 147 1.53 -30.40 43.80
CA THR A 147 2.24 -29.14 43.92
C THR A 147 1.41 -28.23 44.84
N GLU A 148 1.91 -27.93 46.05
CA GLU A 148 1.17 -27.26 47.14
C GLU A 148 0.62 -25.85 46.81
N GLN A 149 0.86 -25.31 45.62
CA GLN A 149 0.67 -23.88 45.32
C GLN A 149 -0.48 -23.52 44.37
N HIS A 150 -1.25 -24.47 43.84
CA HIS A 150 -2.40 -24.15 43.01
C HIS A 150 -3.66 -24.79 43.60
N SER A 151 -4.70 -23.97 43.85
CA SER A 151 -6.01 -24.44 44.32
C SER A 151 -6.71 -25.26 43.22
N GLY A 152 -6.28 -26.51 43.06
CA GLY A 152 -6.86 -27.42 42.08
C GLY A 152 -8.28 -27.82 42.45
N LYS A 153 -9.04 -28.27 41.44
CA LYS A 153 -10.37 -28.87 41.65
C LYS A 153 -10.28 -30.00 42.69
N THR A 154 -11.25 -30.04 43.60
CA THR A 154 -11.49 -31.14 44.54
C THR A 154 -11.88 -32.43 43.81
N ASP A 155 -11.78 -33.59 44.46
CA ASP A 155 -12.21 -34.88 43.90
C ASP A 155 -13.65 -34.85 43.37
N ALA A 156 -14.54 -34.14 44.08
CA ALA A 156 -15.94 -33.98 43.69
C ALA A 156 -16.10 -33.13 42.40
N GLU A 157 -15.32 -32.06 42.27
CA GLU A 157 -15.32 -31.20 41.08
C GLU A 157 -14.68 -31.91 39.88
N MET A 158 -13.62 -32.68 40.10
CA MET A 158 -13.00 -33.53 39.08
C MET A 158 -14.00 -34.59 38.58
N PHE A 159 -14.71 -35.25 39.49
CA PHE A 159 -15.77 -36.20 39.15
C PHE A 159 -16.91 -35.55 38.34
N ASN A 160 -17.40 -34.38 38.77
CA ASN A 160 -18.47 -33.68 38.04
C ASN A 160 -18.04 -33.25 36.63
N SER A 161 -16.79 -32.80 36.49
CA SER A 161 -16.18 -32.46 35.20
C SER A 161 -16.10 -33.68 34.29
N ALA A 162 -15.60 -34.82 34.83
CA ALA A 162 -15.54 -36.09 34.12
C ALA A 162 -16.91 -36.55 33.61
N MET A 163 -17.93 -36.54 34.47
CA MET A 163 -19.29 -36.94 34.09
C MET A 163 -19.88 -36.09 32.96
N ARG A 164 -19.49 -34.81 32.83
CA ARG A 164 -19.97 -33.93 31.76
C ARG A 164 -19.37 -34.33 30.43
N PHE A 165 -18.04 -34.38 30.31
CA PHE A 165 -17.42 -34.68 29.03
C PHE A 165 -17.59 -36.14 28.60
N LEU A 166 -17.75 -37.09 29.53
CA LEU A 166 -17.99 -38.50 29.20
C LEU A 166 -19.28 -38.72 28.40
N LYS A 167 -20.28 -37.83 28.51
CA LYS A 167 -21.47 -37.86 27.65
C LYS A 167 -21.13 -37.69 26.17
N TRP A 168 -20.14 -36.85 25.88
CA TRP A 168 -19.68 -36.59 24.52
C TRP A 168 -18.75 -37.69 24.01
N LEU A 169 -17.89 -38.25 24.88
CA LEU A 169 -17.00 -39.36 24.52
C LEU A 169 -17.74 -40.70 24.41
N CYS A 170 -18.89 -40.84 25.08
CA CYS A 170 -19.76 -42.03 25.10
C CYS A 170 -21.23 -41.69 24.78
N PRO A 171 -21.55 -41.22 23.57
CA PRO A 171 -22.88 -40.68 23.25
C PRO A 171 -24.02 -41.71 23.27
N GLY A 172 -23.70 -43.02 23.33
CA GLY A 172 -24.68 -44.09 23.48
C GLY A 172 -25.15 -44.37 24.91
N SER A 173 -24.49 -43.81 25.94
CA SER A 173 -24.83 -44.08 27.35
C SER A 173 -25.91 -43.16 27.94
N ASP A 174 -26.24 -42.06 27.25
CA ASP A 174 -27.25 -41.09 27.68
C ASP A 174 -28.18 -40.76 26.50
N SER A 175 -29.41 -41.29 26.53
CA SER A 175 -30.40 -41.11 25.46
C SER A 175 -30.86 -39.65 25.26
N THR A 176 -30.52 -38.75 26.19
CA THR A 176 -30.85 -37.32 26.10
C THR A 176 -29.73 -36.49 25.44
N PHE A 177 -28.54 -37.07 25.30
CA PHE A 177 -27.40 -36.43 24.68
C PHE A 177 -27.39 -36.66 23.16
N SER A 178 -26.98 -35.64 22.41
CA SER A 178 -26.86 -35.75 20.95
C SER A 178 -25.57 -35.07 20.50
N THR A 179 -24.74 -35.82 19.77
CA THR A 179 -23.53 -35.30 19.12
C THR A 179 -23.83 -34.45 17.89
N THR A 180 -25.10 -34.33 17.49
CA THR A 180 -25.53 -33.45 16.40
C THR A 180 -26.10 -32.12 16.89
N ASN A 181 -26.16 -31.90 18.20
CA ASN A 181 -26.58 -30.63 18.79
C ASN A 181 -25.37 -29.90 19.40
N GLU A 182 -24.95 -28.80 18.76
CA GLU A 182 -23.81 -27.97 19.20
C GLU A 182 -23.92 -27.57 20.68
N LYS A 183 -25.14 -27.24 21.16
CA LYS A 183 -25.40 -26.85 22.55
C LYS A 183 -25.11 -27.94 23.57
N HIS A 184 -25.16 -29.21 23.16
CA HIS A 184 -24.79 -30.33 24.02
C HIS A 184 -23.28 -30.52 24.06
N ILE A 185 -22.57 -30.19 22.97
CA ILE A 185 -21.12 -30.36 22.85
C ILE A 185 -20.36 -29.28 23.63
N TYR A 186 -20.79 -28.01 23.57
CA TYR A 186 -20.08 -26.90 24.23
C TYR A 186 -19.66 -27.18 25.69
N PRO A 187 -20.58 -27.52 26.63
CA PRO A 187 -20.19 -27.75 28.02
C PRO A 187 -19.30 -28.99 28.19
N CYS A 188 -19.44 -30.00 27.33
CA CYS A 188 -18.59 -31.19 27.37
C CYS A 188 -17.16 -30.86 26.95
N PHE A 189 -17.00 -30.06 25.90
CA PHE A 189 -15.70 -29.68 25.38
C PHE A 189 -14.97 -28.75 26.36
N VAL A 190 -15.67 -27.76 26.94
CA VAL A 190 -15.14 -26.88 28.01
C VAL A 190 -14.58 -27.71 29.17
N GLU A 191 -15.35 -28.69 29.65
CA GLU A 191 -14.96 -29.51 30.79
C GLU A 191 -13.81 -30.45 30.47
N LEU A 192 -13.74 -31.04 29.28
CA LEU A 192 -12.60 -31.85 28.86
C LEU A 192 -11.30 -31.04 28.89
N ILE A 193 -11.29 -29.85 28.29
CA ILE A 193 -10.11 -28.97 28.23
C ILE A 193 -9.68 -28.57 29.64
N ASN A 194 -10.62 -28.12 30.47
CA ASN A 194 -10.33 -27.72 31.84
C ASN A 194 -9.89 -28.90 32.72
N PHE A 195 -10.41 -30.11 32.49
CA PHE A 195 -9.99 -31.32 33.19
C PHE A 195 -8.56 -31.72 32.82
N VAL A 196 -8.19 -31.64 31.54
CA VAL A 196 -6.80 -31.86 31.08
C VAL A 196 -5.86 -30.84 31.74
N ALA A 197 -6.24 -29.55 31.78
CA ALA A 197 -5.43 -28.51 32.44
C ALA A 197 -5.16 -28.80 33.93
N GLU A 198 -6.16 -29.33 34.66
CA GLU A 198 -6.00 -29.75 36.07
C GLU A 198 -5.03 -30.92 36.25
N LEU A 199 -4.91 -31.79 35.25
CA LEU A 199 -4.00 -32.94 35.29
C LEU A 199 -2.59 -32.58 34.83
N VAL A 200 -2.44 -31.61 33.93
CA VAL A 200 -1.16 -31.09 33.45
C VAL A 200 -0.29 -30.60 34.61
N VAL A 201 -0.86 -29.90 35.60
CA VAL A 201 -0.12 -29.41 36.78
C VAL A 201 0.24 -30.49 37.80
N ARG A 202 -0.30 -31.71 37.66
CA ARG A 202 -0.13 -32.82 38.61
C ARG A 202 0.68 -33.94 37.93
N PRO A 203 2.02 -33.84 37.84
CA PRO A 203 2.85 -34.89 37.25
C PRO A 203 2.73 -36.20 38.03
N LEU A 204 2.91 -37.33 37.34
CA LEU A 204 2.96 -38.63 38.02
C LEU A 204 4.16 -38.69 38.97
N LEU A 205 4.05 -39.46 40.06
CA LEU A 205 5.13 -39.61 41.05
C LEU A 205 6.43 -40.19 40.46
N ASP A 206 6.34 -41.01 39.41
CA ASP A 206 7.48 -41.59 38.67
C ASP A 206 7.95 -40.71 37.50
N GLN A 207 7.18 -39.68 37.13
CA GLN A 207 7.48 -38.70 36.10
C GLN A 207 7.61 -37.30 36.74
N GLN A 208 8.34 -37.19 37.85
CA GLN A 208 8.59 -35.88 38.44
C GLN A 208 9.50 -35.04 37.54
N PRO A 209 9.23 -33.73 37.40
CA PRO A 209 10.12 -32.82 36.68
C PRO A 209 11.52 -32.87 37.30
N THR A 210 12.52 -33.06 36.45
CA THR A 210 13.95 -33.06 36.77
C THR A 210 14.62 -31.75 36.37
N SER A 211 13.99 -30.97 35.49
CA SER A 211 14.46 -29.65 35.06
C SER A 211 13.32 -28.64 35.02
N PHE A 212 13.65 -27.34 34.97
CA PHE A 212 12.65 -26.27 34.91
C PHE A 212 11.80 -26.31 33.63
N ASP A 213 12.40 -26.72 32.50
CA ASP A 213 11.68 -26.88 31.23
C ASP A 213 10.60 -27.98 31.28
N GLU A 214 10.68 -28.91 32.24
CA GLU A 214 9.68 -29.97 32.46
C GLU A 214 8.49 -29.52 33.33
N TYR A 215 8.42 -28.22 33.67
CA TYR A 215 7.21 -27.61 34.22
C TYR A 215 6.38 -26.94 33.11
N PRO A 216 5.04 -27.02 33.19
CA PRO A 216 4.20 -26.32 32.22
C PRO A 216 4.48 -24.81 32.27
N LYS A 217 4.62 -24.20 31.10
CA LYS A 217 4.88 -22.77 30.98
C LYS A 217 3.59 -21.95 31.16
N GLN A 218 2.44 -22.52 30.81
CA GLN A 218 1.13 -21.90 30.95
C GLN A 218 0.05 -22.99 31.11
N LEU A 219 -1.13 -22.62 31.59
CA LEU A 219 -2.30 -23.50 31.50
C LEU A 219 -3.26 -23.06 30.42
N VAL A 220 -3.51 -23.95 29.47
CA VAL A 220 -4.57 -23.75 28.49
C VAL A 220 -5.91 -24.08 29.13
N ARG A 221 -6.76 -23.07 29.30
CA ARG A 221 -8.12 -23.23 29.83
C ARG A 221 -9.16 -22.70 28.85
N SER A 222 -10.36 -23.26 28.92
CA SER A 222 -11.52 -22.70 28.23
C SER A 222 -12.13 -21.58 29.04
N TYR A 223 -12.65 -20.55 28.36
CA TYR A 223 -13.62 -19.65 28.96
C TYR A 223 -14.90 -20.43 29.32
N ASN A 224 -15.56 -20.04 30.42
CA ASN A 224 -16.78 -20.71 30.88
C ASN A 224 -18.01 -20.29 30.07
N LYS A 225 -18.01 -19.06 29.54
CA LYS A 225 -19.10 -18.55 28.69
C LYS A 225 -18.85 -18.89 27.23
N THR A 226 -19.83 -19.55 26.63
CA THR A 226 -19.85 -20.01 25.24
C THR A 226 -21.04 -19.38 24.51
N ASP A 227 -20.96 -19.29 23.18
CA ASP A 227 -21.99 -18.69 22.32
C ASP A 227 -22.39 -17.25 22.76
N VAL A 228 -21.37 -16.43 23.04
CA VAL A 228 -21.54 -15.07 23.53
C VAL A 228 -21.06 -14.04 22.52
N LYS A 229 -21.77 -12.92 22.44
CA LYS A 229 -21.25 -11.71 21.78
C LYS A 229 -20.09 -11.20 22.62
N SER A 230 -18.93 -11.03 22.00
CA SER A 230 -17.81 -10.39 22.68
C SER A 230 -18.05 -8.88 22.77
N ASP A 231 -17.87 -8.31 23.96
CA ASP A 231 -18.09 -6.88 24.26
C ASP A 231 -17.10 -5.97 23.49
N ASN A 232 -16.06 -6.53 22.84
CA ASN A 232 -15.05 -5.79 22.07
C ASN A 232 -14.83 -6.28 20.63
N ALA A 233 -15.79 -7.03 20.08
CA ALA A 233 -15.80 -7.44 18.68
C ALA A 233 -16.19 -6.28 17.75
N GLU A 234 -15.52 -6.13 16.61
CA GLU A 234 -16.11 -5.37 15.51
C GLU A 234 -17.29 -6.16 14.93
N GLY A 235 -18.46 -5.52 14.74
CA GLY A 235 -19.63 -6.16 14.12
C GLY A 235 -20.52 -6.99 15.05
N GLY A 236 -20.15 -7.19 16.32
CA GLY A 236 -21.00 -7.83 17.33
C GLY A 236 -21.22 -9.33 17.12
N HIS A 237 -20.29 -10.01 16.44
CA HIS A 237 -20.32 -11.44 16.15
C HIS A 237 -20.18 -12.28 17.43
N ARG A 238 -20.89 -13.41 17.47
CA ARG A 238 -20.83 -14.38 18.57
C ARG A 238 -19.62 -15.28 18.40
N ILE A 239 -18.90 -15.50 19.49
CA ILE A 239 -17.85 -16.52 19.59
C ILE A 239 -18.46 -17.74 20.25
N ASP A 240 -18.36 -18.88 19.58
CA ASP A 240 -18.82 -20.17 20.11
C ASP A 240 -18.01 -20.55 21.34
N MET A 241 -16.70 -20.69 21.18
CA MET A 241 -15.78 -21.08 22.24
C MET A 241 -14.41 -20.43 22.03
N ALA A 242 -13.68 -20.20 23.12
CA ALA A 242 -12.32 -19.68 23.06
C ALA A 242 -11.49 -20.21 24.24
N LEU A 243 -10.18 -20.21 24.05
CA LEU A 243 -9.19 -20.61 25.03
C LEU A 243 -8.36 -19.41 25.48
N LYS A 244 -7.84 -19.50 26.70
CA LYS A 244 -6.89 -18.57 27.31
C LYS A 244 -5.70 -19.33 27.88
N CYS A 245 -4.59 -18.62 28.04
CA CYS A 245 -3.43 -19.11 28.77
C CYS A 245 -3.40 -18.43 30.14
N ASP A 246 -3.48 -19.21 31.21
CA ASP A 246 -3.31 -18.71 32.57
C ASP A 246 -1.84 -18.86 33.01
N THR A 247 -1.29 -17.79 33.60
CA THR A 247 0.08 -17.78 34.16
C THR A 247 0.16 -18.69 35.39
N LEU A 248 1.28 -19.41 35.52
CA LEU A 248 1.60 -20.23 36.68
C LEU A 248 2.69 -19.56 37.52
N ASN A 249 2.43 -19.36 38.81
CA ASN A 249 3.41 -18.84 39.75
C ASN A 249 4.03 -20.00 40.56
N TYR A 250 5.30 -20.27 40.31
CA TYR A 250 6.09 -21.21 41.11
C TYR A 250 6.89 -20.40 42.14
N ASN A 251 6.40 -20.25 43.38
CA ASN A 251 7.13 -19.45 44.37
C ASN A 251 8.45 -20.15 44.73
N GLY A 252 9.58 -19.45 44.60
CA GLY A 252 10.89 -19.89 45.10
C GLY A 252 11.84 -20.49 44.07
N LEU A 253 11.44 -20.57 42.79
CA LEU A 253 12.37 -20.76 41.68
C LEU A 253 12.62 -19.37 41.10
N ASN A 254 13.82 -18.82 41.27
CA ASN A 254 14.16 -17.51 40.75
C ASN A 254 13.83 -17.45 39.25
N ASN A 255 12.99 -16.48 38.86
CA ASN A 255 12.84 -16.02 37.48
C ASN A 255 14.11 -15.25 37.04
N ASP A 256 15.31 -15.84 37.19
CA ASP A 256 16.55 -15.25 36.70
C ASP A 256 16.63 -15.26 35.17
N ASP A 257 15.71 -15.95 34.48
CA ASP A 257 15.64 -16.02 33.03
C ASP A 257 14.99 -14.78 32.37
N GLY A 258 14.56 -13.77 33.15
CA GLY A 258 14.02 -12.51 32.62
C GLY A 258 12.72 -12.65 31.79
N TYR A 259 12.09 -13.82 31.79
CA TYR A 259 10.92 -14.16 30.99
C TYR A 259 9.61 -13.86 31.74
N ASP A 260 9.26 -12.58 31.82
CA ASP A 260 7.98 -12.13 32.41
C ASP A 260 6.82 -12.51 31.47
N LYS A 261 6.10 -13.60 31.79
CA LYS A 261 4.96 -14.06 30.98
C LYS A 261 3.77 -13.10 31.02
N ASP A 262 3.62 -12.36 32.11
CA ASP A 262 2.58 -11.33 32.24
C ASP A 262 2.88 -10.16 31.30
N SER A 263 4.09 -10.05 30.75
CA SER A 263 4.41 -9.09 29.71
C SER A 263 3.84 -9.44 28.32
N PHE A 264 3.28 -10.63 28.06
CA PHE A 264 2.75 -10.92 26.71
C PHE A 264 1.25 -10.64 26.55
N GLN A 265 0.54 -10.40 27.65
CA GLN A 265 -0.90 -10.18 27.70
C GLN A 265 -1.24 -9.14 28.76
N PHE A 266 -2.43 -8.53 28.68
CA PHE A 266 -2.94 -7.72 29.79
C PHE A 266 -3.19 -8.60 31.03
N SER A 267 -2.83 -8.12 32.22
CA SER A 267 -3.17 -8.80 33.46
C SER A 267 -4.68 -8.72 33.75
N GLU A 268 -5.18 -9.60 34.61
CA GLU A 268 -6.55 -9.50 35.13
C GLU A 268 -6.81 -8.16 35.84
N GLU A 269 -5.79 -7.58 36.46
CA GLU A 269 -5.89 -6.30 37.19
C GLU A 269 -5.99 -5.11 36.22
N ASP A 270 -5.23 -5.12 35.11
CA ASP A 270 -5.30 -4.10 34.06
C ASP A 270 -6.69 -4.00 33.43
N LEU A 271 -7.36 -5.15 33.26
CA LEU A 271 -8.71 -5.21 32.71
C LEU A 271 -9.78 -4.79 33.71
N LYS A 272 -9.64 -5.20 34.99
CA LYS A 272 -10.52 -4.72 36.06
C LYS A 272 -10.46 -3.20 36.20
N ALA A 273 -9.28 -2.61 36.05
CA ALA A 273 -9.08 -1.17 36.08
C ALA A 273 -9.73 -0.44 34.88
N LYS A 274 -9.76 -1.07 33.69
CA LYS A 274 -10.34 -0.47 32.47
C LYS A 274 -11.86 -0.64 32.35
N ASP A 275 -12.38 -1.84 32.60
CA ASP A 275 -13.76 -2.21 32.26
C ASP A 275 -14.68 -2.36 33.49
N GLY A 276 -14.13 -2.32 34.72
CA GLY A 276 -14.86 -2.38 35.98
C GLY A 276 -15.68 -3.66 36.21
N ARG A 277 -15.56 -4.67 35.33
CA ARG A 277 -16.35 -5.90 35.33
C ARG A 277 -15.46 -7.14 35.38
N ASN A 278 -15.77 -8.03 36.30
CA ASN A 278 -15.14 -9.34 36.46
C ASN A 278 -15.89 -10.37 35.60
N ASP A 279 -15.94 -10.18 34.28
CA ASP A 279 -16.76 -11.00 33.38
C ASP A 279 -15.92 -12.11 32.70
N GLU A 280 -16.23 -13.38 32.97
CA GLU A 280 -15.61 -14.57 32.34
C GLU A 280 -15.98 -14.75 30.84
N ARG A 281 -16.39 -13.67 30.15
CA ARG A 281 -16.62 -13.69 28.70
C ARG A 281 -15.28 -13.73 27.95
N PRO A 282 -15.21 -14.45 26.81
CA PRO A 282 -14.07 -14.35 25.91
C PRO A 282 -13.80 -12.89 25.52
N ASN A 283 -12.55 -12.47 25.68
CA ASN A 283 -12.08 -11.13 25.34
C ASN A 283 -10.96 -11.25 24.30
N TYR A 284 -11.14 -10.64 23.12
CA TYR A 284 -10.18 -10.75 22.03
C TYR A 284 -8.78 -10.23 22.35
N SER A 285 -8.57 -9.45 23.41
CA SER A 285 -7.22 -9.07 23.88
C SER A 285 -6.47 -10.19 24.63
N ARG A 286 -7.15 -11.27 25.02
CA ARG A 286 -6.57 -12.39 25.81
C ARG A 286 -6.81 -13.77 25.23
N ILE A 287 -7.68 -13.90 24.22
CA ILE A 287 -7.91 -15.17 23.54
C ILE A 287 -6.59 -15.70 22.98
N PHE A 288 -6.23 -16.90 23.42
CA PHE A 288 -5.11 -17.66 22.89
C PHE A 288 -5.53 -18.39 21.60
N ALA A 289 -6.62 -19.15 21.65
CA ALA A 289 -7.14 -19.91 20.53
C ALA A 289 -8.66 -19.83 20.43
N VAL A 290 -9.20 -19.93 19.22
CA VAL A 290 -10.64 -19.86 18.94
C VAL A 290 -11.19 -21.23 18.58
N ILE A 291 -12.40 -21.57 19.00
CA ILE A 291 -12.99 -22.89 18.77
C ILE A 291 -14.38 -22.70 18.16
N GLU A 292 -14.63 -23.47 17.10
CA GLU A 292 -15.91 -23.51 16.41
C GLU A 292 -16.48 -24.93 16.45
N VAL A 293 -17.78 -25.06 16.76
CA VAL A 293 -18.45 -26.35 16.86
C VAL A 293 -19.56 -26.44 15.83
N LYS A 294 -19.67 -27.60 15.18
CA LYS A 294 -20.66 -27.91 14.16
C LYS A 294 -21.33 -29.26 14.44
N PRO A 295 -22.56 -29.48 13.92
CA PRO A 295 -23.34 -30.68 14.22
C PRO A 295 -22.68 -31.98 13.75
N ASN A 296 -21.94 -31.91 12.66
CA ASN A 296 -21.27 -33.06 12.05
C ASN A 296 -20.10 -32.58 11.17
N SER A 297 -19.28 -33.53 10.75
CA SER A 297 -18.10 -33.31 9.91
C SER A 297 -18.41 -33.25 8.40
N SER A 298 -19.66 -32.97 8.00
CA SER A 298 -19.96 -32.77 6.57
C SER A 298 -19.21 -31.55 6.01
N ASP A 299 -18.77 -31.63 4.75
CA ASP A 299 -17.99 -30.57 4.10
C ASP A 299 -18.66 -29.19 4.21
N ALA A 300 -19.98 -29.13 4.08
CA ALA A 300 -20.74 -27.90 4.19
C ALA A 300 -20.66 -27.27 5.60
N ASN A 301 -20.68 -28.11 6.65
CA ASN A 301 -20.55 -27.66 8.03
C ASN A 301 -19.11 -27.29 8.36
N MET A 302 -18.14 -28.09 7.93
CA MET A 302 -16.72 -27.79 8.11
C MET A 302 -16.32 -26.47 7.42
N LEU A 303 -16.79 -26.24 6.18
CA LEU A 303 -16.57 -24.99 5.48
C LEU A 303 -17.12 -23.78 6.25
N LYS A 304 -18.32 -23.89 6.82
CA LYS A 304 -18.88 -22.85 7.71
C LYS A 304 -18.01 -22.65 8.95
N GLY A 305 -17.59 -23.76 9.56
CA GLY A 305 -16.74 -23.75 10.76
C GLY A 305 -15.42 -23.00 10.52
N PHE A 306 -14.71 -23.33 9.44
CA PHE A 306 -13.49 -22.62 9.04
C PHE A 306 -13.76 -21.14 8.73
N SER A 307 -14.90 -20.82 8.11
CA SER A 307 -15.24 -19.43 7.78
C SER A 307 -15.45 -18.57 9.03
N GLN A 308 -16.11 -19.11 10.05
CA GLN A 308 -16.27 -18.46 11.35
C GLN A 308 -14.92 -18.34 12.08
N LEU A 309 -14.07 -19.37 12.00
CA LEU A 309 -12.73 -19.33 12.57
C LEU A 309 -11.87 -18.18 12.03
N VAL A 310 -11.95 -17.94 10.71
CA VAL A 310 -11.30 -16.78 10.05
C VAL A 310 -11.87 -15.46 10.59
N GLU A 311 -13.19 -15.36 10.76
CA GLU A 311 -13.85 -14.17 11.31
C GLU A 311 -13.40 -13.85 12.75
N TYR A 312 -13.27 -14.87 13.61
CA TYR A 312 -12.78 -14.69 14.98
C TYR A 312 -11.30 -14.29 14.99
N SER A 313 -10.50 -14.92 14.14
CA SER A 313 -9.06 -14.67 14.04
C SER A 313 -8.77 -13.23 13.63
N LYS A 314 -9.59 -12.63 12.76
CA LYS A 314 -9.48 -11.20 12.41
C LYS A 314 -9.57 -10.30 13.64
N ASN A 315 -10.51 -10.56 14.55
CA ASN A 315 -10.70 -9.77 15.76
C ASN A 315 -9.55 -9.96 16.76
N VAL A 316 -8.96 -11.16 16.82
CA VAL A 316 -7.74 -11.40 17.61
C VAL A 316 -6.58 -10.55 17.07
N TYR A 317 -6.30 -10.59 15.76
CA TYR A 317 -5.24 -9.76 15.15
C TYR A 317 -5.48 -8.25 15.32
N TRP A 318 -6.75 -7.82 15.29
CA TRP A 318 -7.11 -6.43 15.54
C TRP A 318 -6.75 -5.97 16.96
N LYS A 319 -6.90 -6.84 17.97
CA LYS A 319 -6.70 -6.50 19.39
C LYS A 319 -5.32 -6.87 19.94
N GLN A 320 -4.66 -7.87 19.38
CA GLN A 320 -3.39 -8.40 19.86
C GLN A 320 -2.30 -8.13 18.81
N HIS A 321 -1.58 -7.01 18.98
CA HIS A 321 -0.58 -6.53 18.03
C HIS A 321 0.76 -7.28 18.09
N ASN A 322 0.90 -8.23 19.01
CA ASN A 322 2.05 -9.13 19.16
C ASN A 322 1.75 -10.54 18.62
N ARG A 323 0.74 -10.72 17.74
CA ARG A 323 0.43 -12.02 17.13
C ARG A 323 1.10 -12.21 15.77
N ARG A 324 1.77 -13.34 15.61
CA ARG A 324 2.38 -13.84 14.36
C ARG A 324 1.44 -14.81 13.65
N PHE A 325 0.85 -15.73 14.41
CA PHE A 325 -0.18 -16.66 13.96
C PHE A 325 -1.18 -16.96 15.08
N ILE A 326 -2.29 -17.60 14.73
CA ILE A 326 -3.38 -17.92 15.64
C ILE A 326 -3.72 -19.40 15.55
N TRP A 327 -3.94 -19.99 16.71
CA TRP A 327 -4.44 -21.36 16.84
C TRP A 327 -5.97 -21.40 16.88
N GLY A 328 -6.55 -22.48 16.38
CA GLY A 328 -7.97 -22.74 16.56
C GLY A 328 -8.33 -24.22 16.46
N LEU A 329 -9.56 -24.55 16.84
CA LEU A 329 -10.12 -25.90 16.68
C LEU A 329 -11.46 -25.80 15.94
N VAL A 330 -11.73 -26.74 15.05
CA VAL A 330 -13.07 -26.93 14.46
C VAL A 330 -13.55 -28.33 14.78
N SER A 331 -14.69 -28.43 15.46
CA SER A 331 -15.34 -29.70 15.78
C SER A 331 -16.55 -29.94 14.89
N GLY A 332 -16.63 -31.12 14.29
CA GLY A 332 -17.82 -31.64 13.61
C GLY A 332 -18.35 -32.86 14.37
N GLY A 333 -19.23 -32.64 15.35
CA GLY A 333 -19.69 -33.70 16.25
C GLY A 333 -18.60 -34.17 17.22
N SER A 334 -18.10 -35.41 17.04
CA SER A 334 -16.95 -35.94 17.80
C SER A 334 -15.61 -35.78 17.10
N ASN A 335 -15.60 -35.32 15.85
CA ASN A 335 -14.38 -35.19 15.07
C ASN A 335 -13.82 -33.78 15.21
N VAL A 336 -12.62 -33.64 15.76
CA VAL A 336 -11.96 -32.35 15.98
C VAL A 336 -10.79 -32.18 15.03
N LYS A 337 -10.62 -31.00 14.44
CA LYS A 337 -9.41 -30.59 13.70
C LYS A 337 -8.68 -29.49 14.43
N ALA A 338 -7.37 -29.63 14.57
CA ALA A 338 -6.48 -28.55 14.96
C ALA A 338 -6.21 -27.66 13.75
N CYS A 339 -6.29 -26.35 13.93
CA CYS A 339 -6.13 -25.37 12.89
C CYS A 339 -5.07 -24.34 13.28
N VAL A 340 -4.25 -23.93 12.32
CA VAL A 340 -3.33 -22.79 12.48
C VAL A 340 -3.51 -21.81 11.34
N LEU A 341 -3.65 -20.53 11.69
CA LEU A 341 -3.89 -19.43 10.77
C LEU A 341 -2.71 -18.47 10.83
N GLY A 342 -2.10 -18.23 9.68
CA GLY A 342 -1.02 -17.26 9.50
C GLY A 342 -1.28 -16.32 8.33
N PRO A 343 -0.31 -15.46 7.98
CA PRO A 343 -0.48 -14.42 6.96
C PRO A 343 -0.86 -14.93 5.57
N ASN A 344 -0.54 -16.17 5.21
CA ASN A 344 -0.86 -16.75 3.90
C ASN A 344 -1.32 -18.22 3.97
N PHE A 345 -1.65 -18.74 5.15
CA PHE A 345 -2.07 -20.14 5.30
C PHE A 345 -3.20 -20.30 6.32
N LEU A 346 -4.10 -21.24 6.05
CA LEU A 346 -5.00 -21.85 7.02
C LEU A 346 -4.77 -23.35 6.93
N LEU A 347 -4.05 -23.94 7.88
CA LEU A 347 -3.79 -25.38 7.89
C LEU A 347 -4.78 -26.06 8.83
N ALA A 348 -5.33 -27.19 8.43
CA ALA A 348 -6.16 -28.03 9.27
C ALA A 348 -5.61 -29.46 9.33
N SER A 349 -5.54 -30.01 10.54
CA SER A 349 -5.06 -31.37 10.77
C SER A 349 -5.99 -32.42 10.18
N ARG A 350 -5.58 -33.69 10.24
CA ARG A 350 -6.52 -34.82 10.14
C ARG A 350 -7.54 -34.77 11.27
N PHE A 351 -8.68 -35.45 11.09
CA PHE A 351 -9.69 -35.55 12.14
C PHE A 351 -9.16 -36.37 13.33
N MET A 352 -9.35 -35.81 14.53
CA MET A 352 -9.18 -36.48 15.81
C MET A 352 -10.58 -36.86 16.31
N ASP A 353 -10.98 -38.11 16.16
CA ASP A 353 -12.25 -38.60 16.69
C ASP A 353 -12.11 -38.87 18.19
N VAL A 354 -12.68 -38.01 19.03
CA VAL A 354 -12.56 -38.11 20.48
C VAL A 354 -13.27 -39.35 21.06
N THR A 355 -14.05 -40.09 20.28
CA THR A 355 -14.63 -41.37 20.72
C THR A 355 -13.65 -42.53 20.61
N THR A 356 -12.56 -42.37 19.85
CA THR A 356 -11.47 -43.34 19.68
C THR A 356 -10.32 -43.09 20.65
N VAL A 357 -9.53 -44.13 20.94
CA VAL A 357 -8.33 -43.99 21.81
C VAL A 357 -7.31 -43.08 21.14
N GLU A 358 -7.05 -43.31 19.86
CA GLU A 358 -6.07 -42.58 19.06
C GLU A 358 -6.43 -41.09 18.94
N GLY A 359 -7.70 -40.78 18.62
CA GLY A 359 -8.14 -39.39 18.50
C GLY A 359 -8.14 -38.63 19.84
N ARG A 360 -8.41 -39.30 20.97
CA ARG A 360 -8.25 -38.68 22.29
C ARG A 360 -6.79 -38.42 22.61
N LEU A 361 -5.90 -39.38 22.35
CA LEU A 361 -4.47 -39.22 22.56
C LEU A 361 -3.93 -38.04 21.75
N GLU A 362 -4.31 -37.90 20.48
CA GLU A 362 -3.90 -36.77 19.65
C GLU A 362 -4.41 -35.41 20.20
N LEU A 363 -5.69 -35.32 20.57
CA LEU A 363 -6.25 -34.06 21.11
C LEU A 363 -5.65 -33.70 22.47
N ILE A 364 -5.51 -34.67 23.37
CA ILE A 364 -4.92 -34.47 24.70
C ILE A 364 -3.45 -34.11 24.56
N GLY A 365 -2.69 -34.85 23.75
CA GLY A 365 -1.29 -34.54 23.45
C GLY A 365 -1.11 -33.12 22.93
N PHE A 366 -2.04 -32.64 22.10
CA PHE A 366 -2.02 -31.27 21.62
C PHE A 366 -2.29 -30.23 22.72
N LEU A 367 -3.31 -30.43 23.56
CA LEU A 367 -3.60 -29.54 24.70
C LEU A 367 -2.46 -29.50 25.73
N VAL A 368 -1.84 -30.65 25.98
CA VAL A 368 -0.68 -30.77 26.85
C VAL A 368 0.51 -30.02 26.22
N ASN A 369 0.84 -30.25 24.95
CA ASN A 369 1.92 -29.53 24.27
C ASN A 369 1.75 -28.00 24.34
N TRP A 370 0.54 -27.48 24.12
CA TRP A 370 0.27 -26.04 24.27
C TRP A 370 0.52 -25.51 25.69
N SER A 371 0.48 -26.36 26.72
CA SER A 371 0.78 -25.95 28.10
C SER A 371 2.28 -25.89 28.40
N PHE A 372 3.11 -26.61 27.63
CA PHE A 372 4.56 -26.69 27.85
C PHE A 372 5.40 -25.88 26.86
N CYS A 373 4.92 -25.64 25.64
CA CYS A 373 5.72 -24.95 24.63
C CYS A 373 5.90 -23.45 24.92
N GLU A 374 6.90 -22.84 24.30
CA GLU A 374 7.16 -21.41 24.44
C GLU A 374 6.06 -20.57 23.77
N LEU A 375 5.77 -19.38 24.31
CA LEU A 375 4.77 -18.45 23.75
C LEU A 375 5.01 -18.12 22.25
N PRO A 376 6.26 -18.03 21.75
CA PRO A 376 6.53 -17.99 20.32
C PRO A 376 5.85 -19.10 19.52
N LYS A 377 5.87 -20.36 19.97
CA LYS A 377 5.18 -21.48 19.30
C LYS A 377 3.65 -21.42 19.42
N LEU A 378 3.15 -20.59 20.33
CA LEU A 378 1.74 -20.25 20.45
C LEU A 378 1.33 -19.05 19.57
N GLY A 379 2.27 -18.47 18.83
CA GLY A 379 2.02 -17.38 17.90
C GLY A 379 2.20 -16.00 18.49
N TYR A 380 2.76 -15.87 19.69
CA TYR A 380 3.16 -14.57 20.24
C TYR A 380 4.53 -14.14 19.71
N ASP A 381 4.74 -12.85 19.58
CA ASP A 381 6.02 -12.25 19.24
C ASP A 381 6.85 -12.02 20.52
N PRO A 382 8.04 -12.63 20.66
CA PRO A 382 8.90 -12.47 21.84
C PRO A 382 9.42 -11.03 22.05
N THR A 383 9.38 -10.19 21.02
CA THR A 383 9.97 -8.84 21.01
C THR A 383 8.94 -7.72 21.23
N ILE A 384 7.65 -8.03 21.31
CA ILE A 384 6.58 -7.07 21.64
C ILE A 384 5.95 -7.48 22.98
N ARG A 385 6.26 -6.70 24.02
CA ARG A 385 5.94 -7.00 25.42
C ARG A 385 5.21 -5.83 26.06
N PHE A 386 4.25 -6.07 26.94
CA PHE A 386 3.56 -5.11 27.76
C PHE A 386 4.39 -4.83 29.02
N ASN A 387 4.72 -3.56 29.21
CA ASN A 387 5.45 -3.07 30.37
C ASN A 387 4.46 -2.56 31.42
N HIS A 388 4.17 -3.39 32.43
CA HIS A 388 3.22 -3.07 33.52
C HIS A 388 3.59 -1.82 34.30
N LYS A 389 4.88 -1.56 34.50
CA LYS A 389 5.36 -0.37 35.23
C LYS A 389 4.97 0.93 34.53
N HIS A 390 4.96 0.93 33.20
CA HIS A 390 4.67 2.10 32.37
C HIS A 390 3.30 2.05 31.68
N GLY A 391 2.56 0.95 31.80
CA GLY A 391 1.24 0.76 31.22
C GLY A 391 1.21 0.79 29.68
N CYS A 392 2.32 0.46 29.02
CA CYS A 392 2.44 0.51 27.56
C CYS A 392 3.20 -0.71 26.99
N PHE A 393 3.04 -0.99 25.70
CA PHE A 393 3.88 -2.00 25.04
C PHE A 393 5.28 -1.44 24.78
N THR A 394 6.29 -2.28 24.97
CA THR A 394 7.66 -2.13 24.49
C THR A 394 7.90 -3.00 23.27
N ILE A 395 8.63 -2.47 22.30
CA ILE A 395 9.00 -3.14 21.06
C ILE A 395 10.51 -3.15 20.96
N ASP A 396 11.09 -4.34 20.91
CA ASP A 396 12.52 -4.51 20.78
C ASP A 396 12.92 -4.65 19.32
N MET A 397 13.95 -3.89 18.93
CA MET A 397 14.53 -3.83 17.60
C MET A 397 16.00 -4.22 17.68
N ALA A 398 16.45 -5.11 16.79
CA ALA A 398 17.86 -5.35 16.57
C ALA A 398 18.28 -4.76 15.23
N ASP A 399 19.51 -4.28 15.13
CA ASP A 399 20.09 -3.92 13.84
C ASP A 399 20.37 -5.20 13.02
N ARG A 400 20.55 -5.07 11.70
CA ARG A 400 20.80 -6.23 10.83
C ARG A 400 22.13 -6.94 11.11
N GLU A 401 23.06 -6.25 11.76
CA GLU A 401 24.38 -6.77 12.09
C GLU A 401 24.30 -7.84 13.21
N PRO A 402 24.85 -9.05 13.00
CA PRO A 402 24.88 -10.08 14.03
C PRO A 402 25.57 -9.59 15.31
N GLY A 403 24.86 -9.64 16.44
CA GLY A 403 25.38 -9.23 17.74
C GLY A 403 25.22 -7.74 18.07
N ALA A 404 24.51 -6.96 17.25
CA ALA A 404 24.18 -5.57 17.56
C ALA A 404 23.33 -5.45 18.84
N ALA A 405 23.51 -4.34 19.56
CA ALA A 405 22.75 -4.06 20.77
C ALA A 405 21.26 -3.86 20.44
N GLN A 406 20.40 -4.59 21.14
CA GLN A 406 18.95 -4.46 20.98
C GLN A 406 18.47 -3.11 21.55
N THR A 407 17.69 -2.38 20.77
CA THR A 407 17.06 -1.12 21.16
C THR A 407 15.59 -1.35 21.51
N THR A 408 15.19 -0.98 22.73
CA THR A 408 13.79 -1.04 23.17
C THR A 408 13.09 0.29 22.95
N TYR A 409 11.94 0.25 22.28
CA TYR A 409 11.07 1.39 22.06
C TYR A 409 9.77 1.27 22.86
N TYR A 410 9.19 2.39 23.27
CA TYR A 410 7.96 2.46 24.06
C TYR A 410 6.80 2.93 23.18
N LEU A 411 5.76 2.11 23.06
CA LEU A 411 4.57 2.38 22.26
C LEU A 411 3.84 3.60 22.80
N ARG A 412 3.63 4.60 21.92
CA ARG A 412 2.79 5.77 22.19
C ARG A 412 1.41 5.62 21.55
N LYS A 413 1.38 5.19 20.28
CA LYS A 413 0.15 5.11 19.49
C LYS A 413 0.26 4.04 18.41
N ILE A 414 -0.85 3.33 18.16
CA ILE A 414 -0.98 2.44 17.02
C ILE A 414 -1.69 3.21 15.90
N VAL A 415 -1.08 3.30 14.73
CA VAL A 415 -1.58 4.08 13.58
C VAL A 415 -2.23 3.17 12.54
N VAL A 416 -1.68 1.98 12.33
CA VAL A 416 -2.22 0.96 11.42
C VAL A 416 -2.31 -0.36 12.18
N VAL A 417 -3.45 -1.04 12.05
CA VAL A 417 -3.71 -2.37 12.63
C VAL A 417 -3.88 -3.41 11.52
N ALA A 418 -3.64 -4.68 11.84
CA ALA A 418 -3.88 -5.78 10.91
C ALA A 418 -5.40 -6.06 10.79
N GLU A 419 -6.06 -5.47 9.79
CA GLU A 419 -7.51 -5.60 9.59
C GLU A 419 -7.96 -6.90 8.90
N ARG A 420 -7.02 -7.75 8.46
CA ARG A 420 -7.29 -8.97 7.69
C ARG A 420 -6.46 -10.14 8.21
N VAL A 421 -6.98 -11.36 8.07
CA VAL A 421 -6.27 -12.62 8.44
C VAL A 421 -5.25 -13.05 7.40
N PHE A 422 -5.42 -12.70 6.14
CA PHE A 422 -4.48 -13.06 5.07
C PHE A 422 -3.94 -11.81 4.38
N GLY A 423 -2.66 -11.83 4.00
CA GLY A 423 -1.94 -10.72 3.37
C GLY A 423 -0.63 -10.40 4.09
N ARG A 424 -0.22 -9.13 4.08
CA ARG A 424 1.02 -8.66 4.70
C ARG A 424 0.91 -8.41 6.20
N HIS A 425 -0.28 -8.43 6.80
CA HIS A 425 -0.47 -8.12 8.23
C HIS A 425 0.17 -6.80 8.69
N THR A 426 0.26 -5.80 7.83
CA THR A 426 0.96 -4.55 8.12
C THR A 426 0.39 -3.85 9.36
N ARG A 427 1.27 -3.49 10.30
CA ARG A 427 1.00 -2.72 11.51
C ARG A 427 1.99 -1.57 11.59
N CYS A 428 1.55 -0.42 12.07
CA CYS A 428 2.41 0.75 12.24
C CYS A 428 2.26 1.32 13.65
N PHE A 429 3.40 1.46 14.34
CA PHE A 429 3.49 1.93 15.72
C PHE A 429 4.25 3.24 15.78
N VAL A 430 3.68 4.26 16.42
CA VAL A 430 4.42 5.44 16.83
C VAL A 430 4.99 5.19 18.22
N VAL A 431 6.30 5.36 18.34
CA VAL A 431 7.07 4.97 19.52
C VAL A 431 8.04 6.08 19.95
N GLY A 432 8.47 6.02 21.21
CA GLY A 432 9.56 6.83 21.76
C GLY A 432 10.70 5.96 22.28
N LYS A 433 11.91 6.54 22.39
CA LYS A 433 13.06 5.87 23.02
C LYS A 433 12.96 5.78 24.55
N GLN A 434 12.05 6.54 25.14
CA GLN A 434 11.81 6.58 26.59
C GLN A 434 10.31 6.49 26.87
N PRO A 435 9.91 5.95 28.04
CA PRO A 435 8.52 5.95 28.47
C PRO A 435 8.02 7.39 28.66
N LEU A 436 6.70 7.59 28.54
CA LEU A 436 6.09 8.89 28.87
C LEU A 436 6.26 9.15 30.38
N SER A 437 6.85 10.30 30.74
CA SER A 437 6.86 10.79 32.12
C SER A 437 5.47 11.33 32.47
N SER A 438 5.05 11.20 33.73
CA SER A 438 3.72 11.65 34.20
C SER A 438 3.54 13.17 34.20
N ASP A 439 4.63 13.94 34.09
CA ASP A 439 4.65 15.39 34.36
C ASP A 439 5.12 16.27 33.18
N GLU A 440 5.40 15.74 31.99
CA GLU A 440 5.85 16.57 30.86
C GLU A 440 4.78 16.84 29.81
N ASN A 441 4.60 18.14 29.58
CA ASN A 441 3.94 18.70 28.41
C ASN A 441 4.82 18.43 27.19
N CYS A 442 4.57 17.31 26.50
CA CYS A 442 4.99 16.91 25.15
C CYS A 442 5.98 17.86 24.43
N ASN A 443 7.28 17.76 24.72
CA ASN A 443 8.33 18.30 23.85
C ASN A 443 9.68 17.68 24.25
N ALA A 444 10.22 16.75 23.44
CA ALA A 444 11.68 16.55 23.21
C ALA A 444 12.11 15.22 22.52
N SER A 445 11.24 14.22 22.33
CA SER A 445 11.60 13.01 21.57
C SER A 445 10.89 13.03 20.22
N ALA A 446 11.64 13.13 19.11
CA ALA A 446 11.07 12.94 17.79
C ALA A 446 10.34 11.58 17.75
N ASP A 447 9.08 11.58 17.31
CA ASP A 447 8.30 10.35 17.17
C ASP A 447 8.91 9.47 16.07
N ILE A 448 9.12 8.20 16.40
CA ILE A 448 9.62 7.18 15.47
C ILE A 448 8.44 6.32 15.04
N LEU A 449 8.38 5.98 13.75
CA LEU A 449 7.43 5.03 13.22
C LEU A 449 8.12 3.67 13.10
N ILE A 450 7.51 2.63 13.65
CA ILE A 450 7.87 1.24 13.39
C ILE A 450 6.81 0.65 12.46
N LYS A 451 7.21 0.24 11.25
CA LYS A 451 6.40 -0.57 10.32
C LYS A 451 6.72 -2.04 10.56
N ASP A 452 5.71 -2.85 10.79
CA ASP A 452 5.79 -4.29 11.07
C ASP A 452 4.91 -5.03 10.07
N ALA A 453 5.45 -6.01 9.35
CA ALA A 453 4.75 -6.68 8.26
C ALA A 453 5.30 -8.08 7.96
N TRP A 454 4.55 -8.84 7.15
CA TRP A 454 4.87 -10.16 6.63
C TRP A 454 4.88 -10.15 5.09
N PRO A 455 5.80 -9.42 4.44
CA PRO A 455 5.93 -9.42 2.99
C PRO A 455 6.32 -10.80 2.45
N GLU A 456 6.08 -10.99 1.15
CA GLU A 456 6.65 -12.12 0.42
C GLU A 456 8.11 -11.84 0.11
N VAL A 457 8.96 -12.85 0.23
CA VAL A 457 10.42 -12.70 0.15
C VAL A 457 11.07 -13.83 -0.64
N SER A 458 12.27 -13.56 -1.17
CA SER A 458 13.14 -14.63 -1.66
C SER A 458 13.70 -15.46 -0.50
N GLY A 459 14.07 -16.72 -0.82
CA GLY A 459 14.63 -17.65 0.16
C GLY A 459 15.99 -17.23 0.76
N SER A 460 16.73 -16.35 0.08
CA SER A 460 17.96 -15.72 0.57
C SER A 460 17.68 -14.26 0.90
N ALA A 461 18.03 -13.84 2.12
CA ALA A 461 17.93 -12.45 2.55
C ALA A 461 18.96 -11.56 1.85
N GLU A 462 20.16 -12.06 1.55
CA GLU A 462 21.20 -11.30 0.85
C GLU A 462 20.78 -10.94 -0.57
N ASP A 463 20.16 -11.90 -1.28
CA ASP A 463 19.73 -11.76 -2.67
C ASP A 463 18.38 -11.05 -2.84
N ASP A 464 17.71 -10.70 -1.73
CA ASP A 464 16.43 -10.01 -1.80
C ASP A 464 16.61 -8.52 -2.13
N MET A 465 16.56 -8.24 -3.43
CA MET A 465 16.62 -6.89 -3.99
C MET A 465 15.33 -6.09 -3.74
N ARG A 466 14.26 -6.72 -3.25
CA ARG A 466 12.97 -6.09 -2.92
C ARG A 466 12.80 -5.85 -1.42
N ASP A 467 13.83 -6.12 -0.62
CA ASP A 467 13.81 -5.83 0.81
C ASP A 467 13.64 -4.31 1.04
N GLU A 468 12.46 -3.92 1.50
CA GLU A 468 12.09 -2.51 1.75
C GLU A 468 13.10 -1.84 2.69
N SER A 469 13.62 -2.57 3.68
CA SER A 469 14.55 -2.01 4.64
C SER A 469 15.87 -1.63 3.98
N LYS A 470 16.39 -2.45 3.04
CA LYS A 470 17.58 -2.13 2.24
C LYS A 470 17.33 -0.96 1.29
N LEU A 471 16.16 -0.94 0.65
CA LEU A 471 15.77 0.13 -0.25
C LEU A 471 15.69 1.47 0.49
N LEU A 472 15.05 1.48 1.67
CA LEU A 472 14.89 2.71 2.46
C LEU A 472 16.21 3.21 3.05
N GLU A 473 17.09 2.30 3.46
CA GLU A 473 18.46 2.63 3.87
C GLU A 473 19.24 3.26 2.71
N ARG A 474 19.17 2.67 1.50
CA ARG A 474 19.80 3.24 0.30
C ARG A 474 19.24 4.62 -0.04
N VAL A 475 17.91 4.82 0.07
CA VAL A 475 17.28 6.14 -0.10
C VAL A 475 17.81 7.14 0.92
N SER A 476 17.89 6.74 2.19
CA SER A 476 18.35 7.61 3.28
C SER A 476 19.80 8.03 3.10
N ASN A 477 20.67 7.11 2.70
CA ASN A 477 22.09 7.38 2.46
C ASN A 477 22.29 8.18 1.16
N GLY A 478 21.56 7.86 0.09
CA GLY A 478 21.69 8.52 -1.21
C GLY A 478 21.20 9.98 -1.19
N LEU A 479 20.26 10.31 -0.30
CA LEU A 479 19.76 11.67 -0.09
C LEU A 479 20.36 12.35 1.15
N GLU A 480 21.36 11.74 1.78
CA GLU A 480 22.08 12.37 2.88
C GLU A 480 22.83 13.62 2.38
N GLY A 481 22.73 14.73 3.12
CA GLY A 481 23.33 16.02 2.73
C GLY A 481 22.46 16.87 1.78
N HIS A 482 21.40 16.33 1.20
CA HIS A 482 20.44 17.05 0.36
C HIS A 482 19.28 17.64 1.19
N SER A 483 19.49 18.82 1.77
CA SER A 483 18.52 19.49 2.64
C SER A 483 17.15 19.73 1.99
N GLU A 484 17.09 19.87 0.67
CA GLU A 484 15.88 20.08 -0.12
C GLU A 484 14.90 18.89 -0.10
N PHE A 485 15.38 17.68 0.22
CA PHE A 485 14.55 16.48 0.35
C PHE A 485 14.27 16.10 1.81
N GLU A 486 14.80 16.86 2.77
CA GLU A 486 14.64 16.55 4.18
C GLU A 486 13.16 16.56 4.58
N GLY A 487 12.69 15.43 5.10
CA GLY A 487 11.32 15.28 5.54
C GLY A 487 10.30 15.03 4.42
N LEU A 488 10.73 14.81 3.17
CA LEU A 488 9.88 14.41 2.05
C LEU A 488 9.82 12.88 1.84
N TYR A 489 10.60 12.12 2.61
CA TYR A 489 10.61 10.65 2.66
C TYR A 489 10.92 10.20 4.10
N PRO A 490 10.54 8.97 4.49
CA PRO A 490 10.90 8.44 5.79
C PRO A 490 12.38 8.08 5.84
N LYS A 491 13.15 8.62 6.80
CA LYS A 491 14.56 8.22 6.96
C LYS A 491 14.63 6.93 7.75
N TYR A 492 15.35 5.94 7.21
CA TYR A 492 15.66 4.69 7.88
C TYR A 492 16.43 4.95 9.17
N ILE A 493 16.07 4.23 10.24
CA ILE A 493 16.77 4.26 11.53
C ILE A 493 17.43 2.91 11.79
N ASN A 494 16.63 1.84 11.84
CA ASN A 494 17.11 0.47 11.96
C ASN A 494 16.03 -0.57 11.64
N GLY A 495 16.40 -1.86 11.69
CA GLY A 495 15.53 -3.00 11.49
C GLY A 495 15.71 -3.72 10.15
N GLY A 496 14.79 -4.60 9.83
CA GLY A 496 14.83 -5.48 8.66
C GLY A 496 14.09 -6.78 8.95
N ARG A 497 14.58 -7.89 8.41
CA ARG A 497 14.04 -9.22 8.69
C ARG A 497 14.29 -9.63 10.14
N MET A 498 13.23 -10.00 10.84
CA MET A 498 13.30 -10.33 12.25
C MET A 498 13.95 -11.69 12.48
N GLN A 499 14.78 -11.75 13.51
CA GLN A 499 15.41 -12.98 13.99
C GLN A 499 14.76 -13.39 15.31
N ILE A 500 14.45 -14.67 15.44
CA ILE A 500 13.95 -15.29 16.67
C ILE A 500 14.92 -16.35 17.15
N GLN A 501 15.08 -16.49 18.46
CA GLN A 501 15.93 -17.55 19.00
C GLN A 501 15.29 -18.92 18.77
N ASN A 502 16.07 -19.84 18.22
CA ASN A 502 15.70 -21.24 18.08
C ASN A 502 15.92 -22.02 19.39
N ALA A 503 15.67 -23.33 19.34
CA ALA A 503 15.89 -24.28 20.44
C ALA A 503 17.28 -24.23 21.09
N HIS A 504 18.28 -23.79 20.34
CA HIS A 504 19.69 -23.80 20.69
C HIS A 504 20.21 -22.41 21.02
N GLY A 505 19.32 -21.41 21.09
CA GLY A 505 19.66 -20.01 21.36
C GLY A 505 20.25 -19.26 20.16
N GLU A 506 20.27 -19.87 18.97
CA GLU A 506 20.76 -19.24 17.75
C GLU A 506 19.64 -18.41 17.11
N GLY A 507 20.00 -17.25 16.56
CA GLY A 507 19.06 -16.42 15.79
C GLY A 507 18.71 -17.09 14.46
N VAL A 508 17.43 -17.35 14.24
CA VAL A 508 16.87 -17.86 12.99
C VAL A 508 15.82 -16.88 12.48
N GLU A 509 15.78 -16.69 11.16
CA GLU A 509 14.85 -15.76 10.53
C GLU A 509 13.39 -16.18 10.80
N ASP A 510 12.57 -15.23 11.25
CA ASP A 510 11.16 -15.45 11.53
C ASP A 510 10.38 -15.45 10.21
N THR A 511 10.09 -16.64 9.71
CA THR A 511 9.44 -16.87 8.43
C THR A 511 8.28 -17.83 8.58
N THR A 512 7.37 -17.82 7.63
CA THR A 512 6.29 -18.83 7.53
C THR A 512 6.83 -20.26 7.50
N ARG A 513 8.01 -20.49 6.92
CA ARG A 513 8.68 -21.79 6.93
C ARG A 513 9.18 -22.18 8.32
N THR A 514 9.83 -21.26 9.04
CA THR A 514 10.35 -21.53 10.39
C THR A 514 9.24 -21.65 11.42
N VAL A 515 8.14 -20.90 11.25
CA VAL A 515 6.90 -21.07 12.04
C VAL A 515 6.30 -22.46 11.87
N LEU A 516 6.21 -22.97 10.64
CA LEU A 516 5.56 -24.24 10.35
C LEU A 516 6.47 -25.46 10.55
N GLY A 517 7.79 -25.26 10.46
CA GLY A 517 8.78 -26.34 10.47
C GLY A 517 8.81 -27.11 9.15
N GLU A 518 9.96 -27.74 8.87
CA GLU A 518 10.24 -28.41 7.59
C GLU A 518 9.21 -29.48 7.22
N THR A 519 8.78 -30.29 8.20
CA THR A 519 7.84 -31.39 7.96
C THR A 519 6.48 -30.92 7.45
N VAL A 520 5.95 -29.83 8.02
CA VAL A 520 4.67 -29.26 7.58
C VAL A 520 4.87 -28.49 6.30
N TRP A 521 5.94 -27.68 6.20
CA TRP A 521 6.25 -26.87 5.02
C TRP A 521 6.34 -27.70 3.73
N ALA A 522 7.01 -28.85 3.79
CA ALA A 522 7.17 -29.75 2.64
C ALA A 522 5.84 -30.27 2.04
N GLN A 523 4.74 -30.21 2.80
CA GLN A 523 3.41 -30.63 2.34
C GLN A 523 2.64 -29.50 1.61
N LEU A 524 3.13 -28.25 1.64
CA LEU A 524 2.36 -27.08 1.19
C LEU A 524 2.57 -26.69 -0.27
N GLY A 525 3.53 -27.32 -0.96
CA GLY A 525 3.82 -27.09 -2.37
C GLY A 525 4.29 -25.65 -2.63
N GLU A 526 3.66 -24.97 -3.59
CA GLU A 526 4.01 -23.61 -4.05
C GLU A 526 3.56 -22.48 -3.11
N LEU A 527 3.48 -22.71 -1.80
CA LEU A 527 3.12 -21.63 -0.87
C LEU A 527 4.25 -20.57 -0.85
N PRO A 528 3.97 -19.29 -1.17
CA PRO A 528 5.02 -18.28 -1.19
C PRO A 528 5.64 -18.07 0.18
N LEU A 529 6.97 -17.94 0.23
CA LEU A 529 7.68 -17.67 1.47
C LEU A 529 7.42 -16.23 1.92
N ARG A 530 7.00 -16.08 3.17
CA ARG A 530 6.91 -14.77 3.84
C ARG A 530 7.84 -14.71 5.04
N ALA A 531 8.51 -13.57 5.21
CA ALA A 531 9.33 -13.26 6.37
C ALA A 531 8.70 -12.12 7.16
N HIS A 532 8.89 -12.15 8.48
CA HIS A 532 8.51 -11.08 9.37
C HIS A 532 9.54 -9.95 9.27
N MET A 533 9.11 -8.77 8.86
CA MET A 533 9.94 -7.60 8.66
C MET A 533 9.50 -6.46 9.57
N ARG A 534 10.45 -5.80 10.22
CA ARG A 534 10.19 -4.63 11.06
C ARG A 534 11.21 -3.54 10.82
N ILE A 535 10.74 -2.33 10.52
CA ILE A 535 11.59 -1.19 10.15
C ILE A 535 11.22 -0.01 11.03
N ALA A 536 12.20 0.54 11.76
CA ALA A 536 12.07 1.83 12.41
C ALA A 536 12.52 2.94 11.46
N MET A 537 11.71 3.99 11.37
CA MET A 537 11.95 5.13 10.49
C MET A 537 11.48 6.43 11.15
N SER A 538 12.09 7.54 10.77
CA SER A 538 11.63 8.88 11.13
C SER A 538 10.65 9.42 10.08
N GLY A 539 9.89 10.45 10.44
CA GLY A 539 8.93 11.07 9.53
C GLY A 539 7.52 10.55 9.78
N VAL A 540 6.80 11.24 10.66
CA VAL A 540 5.37 11.00 10.89
C VAL A 540 4.57 12.10 10.20
N GLY A 541 3.55 11.71 9.45
CA GLY A 541 2.64 12.61 8.75
C GLY A 541 1.19 12.16 8.85
N GLU A 542 0.29 12.99 8.32
CA GLU A 542 -1.13 12.73 8.26
C GLU A 542 -1.51 12.22 6.85
N PRO A 543 -2.41 11.24 6.71
CA PRO A 543 -2.89 10.81 5.40
C PRO A 543 -3.49 11.95 4.57
N LEU A 544 -3.41 11.83 3.23
CA LEU A 544 -3.86 12.85 2.27
C LEU A 544 -5.29 13.36 2.49
N LYS A 545 -6.18 12.53 3.05
CA LYS A 545 -7.55 12.92 3.44
C LYS A 545 -7.63 14.11 4.42
N PHE A 546 -6.55 14.43 5.13
CA PHE A 546 -6.47 15.54 6.09
C PHE A 546 -5.99 16.86 5.46
N ILE A 547 -5.86 16.91 4.13
CA ILE A 547 -5.65 18.16 3.41
C ILE A 547 -6.81 19.13 3.65
N LYS A 548 -6.48 20.41 3.82
CA LYS A 548 -7.44 21.48 4.10
C LYS A 548 -7.85 22.25 2.84
N SER A 549 -7.02 22.25 1.78
CA SER A 549 -7.25 23.09 0.60
C SER A 549 -6.55 22.56 -0.66
N ILE A 550 -6.97 23.03 -1.84
CA ILE A 550 -6.31 22.73 -3.11
C ILE A 550 -4.84 23.17 -3.13
N PRO A 551 -4.45 24.36 -2.62
CA PRO A 551 -3.03 24.73 -2.49
C PRO A 551 -2.21 23.73 -1.68
N GLU A 552 -2.71 23.23 -0.54
CA GLU A 552 -2.00 22.20 0.24
C GLU A 552 -1.82 20.89 -0.57
N LEU A 553 -2.84 20.48 -1.34
CA LEU A 553 -2.74 19.32 -2.24
C LEU A 553 -1.68 19.50 -3.32
N ILE A 554 -1.66 20.67 -3.96
CA ILE A 554 -0.67 20.96 -5.02
C ILE A 554 0.74 20.94 -4.43
N VAL A 555 0.97 21.53 -3.26
CA VAL A 555 2.28 21.52 -2.59
C VAL A 555 2.69 20.09 -2.21
N ALA A 556 1.78 19.31 -1.61
CA ALA A 556 2.09 17.94 -1.24
C ALA A 556 2.47 17.07 -2.45
N ILE A 557 1.75 17.22 -3.55
CA ILE A 557 2.01 16.47 -4.80
C ILE A 557 3.31 16.93 -5.46
N TYR A 558 3.57 18.24 -5.48
CA TYR A 558 4.83 18.79 -5.96
C TYR A 558 6.03 18.24 -5.18
N ASP A 559 5.94 18.22 -3.85
CA ASP A 559 6.98 17.66 -2.98
C ASP A 559 7.20 16.17 -3.22
N VAL A 560 6.14 15.40 -3.44
CA VAL A 560 6.24 13.97 -3.80
C VAL A 560 6.94 13.78 -5.13
N MET A 561 6.57 14.53 -6.17
CA MET A 561 7.22 14.45 -7.48
C MET A 561 8.71 14.83 -7.40
N ARG A 562 9.02 15.89 -6.65
CA ARG A 562 10.39 16.35 -6.41
C ARG A 562 11.21 15.31 -5.64
N CYS A 563 10.64 14.73 -4.59
CA CYS A 563 11.26 13.66 -3.81
C CYS A 563 11.51 12.41 -4.66
N HIS A 564 10.51 11.98 -5.42
CA HIS A 564 10.62 10.85 -6.36
C HIS A 564 11.75 11.05 -7.37
N MET A 565 11.87 12.24 -7.97
CA MET A 565 12.97 12.57 -8.87
C MET A 565 14.34 12.55 -8.16
N GLY A 566 14.41 13.05 -6.93
CA GLY A 566 15.61 12.95 -6.10
C GLY A 566 16.03 11.49 -5.86
N ILE A 567 15.07 10.65 -5.47
CA ILE A 567 15.28 9.21 -5.28
C ILE A 567 15.75 8.54 -6.57
N LEU A 568 15.14 8.87 -7.71
CA LEU A 568 15.55 8.34 -9.00
C LEU A 568 17.00 8.72 -9.33
N LYS A 569 17.33 10.01 -9.24
CA LYS A 569 18.62 10.57 -9.62
C LYS A 569 19.77 10.10 -8.72
N HIS A 570 19.56 10.11 -7.42
CA HIS A 570 20.62 9.87 -6.44
C HIS A 570 20.66 8.42 -5.94
N CYS A 571 19.52 7.72 -6.02
CA CYS A 571 19.40 6.36 -5.47
C CYS A 571 19.12 5.30 -6.53
N GLN A 572 18.80 5.67 -7.78
CA GLN A 572 18.42 4.74 -8.85
C GLN A 572 17.30 3.78 -8.41
N ILE A 573 16.24 4.33 -7.81
CA ILE A 573 15.07 3.57 -7.34
C ILE A 573 13.81 4.14 -7.99
N LEU A 574 12.97 3.26 -8.54
CA LEU A 574 11.59 3.57 -8.94
C LEU A 574 10.62 3.07 -7.89
N HIS A 575 9.55 3.83 -7.62
CA HIS A 575 8.59 3.52 -6.55
C HIS A 575 7.54 2.49 -6.98
N ARG A 576 6.98 2.62 -8.19
CA ARG A 576 6.01 1.69 -8.82
C ARG A 576 4.68 1.47 -8.09
N ASP A 577 4.35 2.31 -7.11
CA ASP A 577 3.06 2.25 -6.40
C ASP A 577 2.70 3.63 -5.80
N ILE A 578 2.82 4.68 -6.61
CA ILE A 578 2.36 6.00 -6.21
C ILE A 578 0.82 5.97 -6.15
N SER A 579 0.28 6.17 -4.95
CA SER A 579 -1.15 6.13 -4.66
C SER A 579 -1.53 7.16 -3.60
N GLU A 580 -2.82 7.46 -3.45
CA GLU A 580 -3.31 8.32 -2.36
C GLU A 580 -2.89 7.82 -0.97
N ALA A 581 -2.82 6.49 -0.78
CA ALA A 581 -2.48 5.88 0.50
C ALA A 581 -0.98 6.00 0.85
N ASN A 582 -0.13 6.16 -0.16
CA ASN A 582 1.32 6.20 -0.04
C ASN A 582 1.87 7.65 -0.02
N ILE A 583 0.98 8.64 0.13
CA ILE A 583 1.34 10.04 0.29
C ILE A 583 0.82 10.55 1.64
N LEU A 584 1.76 11.03 2.47
CA LEU A 584 1.45 11.71 3.72
C LEU A 584 1.66 13.23 3.58
N VAL A 585 0.95 13.97 4.41
CA VAL A 585 1.07 15.41 4.57
C VAL A 585 1.70 15.70 5.90
N ARG A 586 2.80 16.45 5.88
CA ARG A 586 3.46 16.96 7.07
C ARG A 586 3.23 18.45 7.19
N ARG A 587 3.05 18.91 8.42
CA ARG A 587 2.96 20.33 8.74
C ARG A 587 3.94 20.63 9.84
N ASP A 588 4.82 21.58 9.61
CA ASP A 588 5.87 21.98 10.53
C ASP A 588 6.02 23.51 10.54
N GLY A 589 7.08 24.02 11.16
CA GLY A 589 7.35 25.46 11.25
C GLY A 589 7.61 26.13 9.89
N THR A 590 7.91 25.36 8.84
CA THR A 590 8.22 25.87 7.50
C THR A 590 7.02 25.83 6.55
N GLY A 591 6.04 24.96 6.79
CA GLY A 591 4.79 24.96 6.04
C GLY A 591 4.14 23.61 5.95
N VAL A 592 3.52 23.34 4.79
CA VAL A 592 2.89 22.07 4.45
C VAL A 592 3.77 21.36 3.45
N HIS A 593 4.05 20.09 3.68
CA HIS A 593 4.94 19.28 2.86
C HIS A 593 4.31 17.93 2.51
N GLY A 594 4.61 17.44 1.33
CA GLY A 594 4.29 16.08 0.92
C GLY A 594 5.40 15.11 1.28
N MET A 595 5.04 13.91 1.72
CA MET A 595 5.99 12.83 2.00
C MET A 595 5.57 11.57 1.26
N LEU A 596 6.50 11.01 0.49
CA LEU A 596 6.33 9.72 -0.20
C LEU A 596 6.76 8.59 0.74
N ILE A 597 5.89 7.59 0.92
CA ILE A 597 6.10 6.45 1.82
C ILE A 597 5.84 5.13 1.10
N ASP A 598 6.16 4.02 1.77
CA ASP A 598 5.85 2.65 1.35
C ASP A 598 6.62 2.16 0.10
N PHE A 599 7.84 1.69 0.31
CA PHE A 599 8.75 1.25 -0.75
C PHE A 599 8.65 -0.25 -1.04
N ASP A 600 7.60 -0.92 -0.57
CA ASP A 600 7.39 -2.38 -0.74
C ASP A 600 7.37 -2.83 -2.22
N HIS A 601 6.94 -1.96 -3.12
CA HIS A 601 6.88 -2.22 -4.56
C HIS A 601 8.02 -1.57 -5.33
N ALA A 602 8.93 -0.89 -4.66
CA ALA A 602 10.02 -0.21 -5.31
C ALA A 602 11.02 -1.20 -5.93
N ILE A 603 11.81 -0.73 -6.90
CA ILE A 603 12.83 -1.54 -7.56
C ILE A 603 14.04 -0.68 -7.90
N SER A 604 15.22 -1.30 -7.83
CA SER A 604 16.44 -0.69 -8.38
C SER A 604 16.38 -0.71 -9.91
N ILE A 605 16.70 0.42 -10.53
CA ILE A 605 16.88 0.49 -11.98
C ILE A 605 18.33 0.24 -12.36
N THR A 606 18.56 -0.22 -13.59
CA THR A 606 19.92 -0.34 -14.14
C THR A 606 20.53 1.04 -14.36
N ASP A 607 21.83 1.13 -14.66
CA ASP A 607 22.49 2.42 -14.97
C ASP A 607 21.84 3.16 -16.15
N ASP A 608 21.21 2.39 -17.03
CA ASP A 608 20.39 2.92 -18.09
C ASP A 608 19.16 3.68 -17.48
N GLY A 609 18.55 3.21 -16.41
CA GLY A 609 17.39 3.84 -15.77
C GLY A 609 16.10 3.02 -15.87
N TYR A 610 16.15 1.85 -16.48
CA TYR A 610 14.99 0.96 -16.58
C TYR A 610 15.00 -0.14 -15.52
N ALA A 611 13.81 -0.57 -15.12
CA ALA A 611 13.63 -1.85 -14.43
C ALA A 611 13.51 -3.00 -15.46
N LYS A 612 14.28 -4.08 -15.29
CA LYS A 612 14.11 -5.33 -16.09
C LYS A 612 12.69 -5.89 -15.86
N HIS A 613 11.99 -6.29 -16.94
CA HIS A 613 10.62 -6.84 -16.99
C HIS A 613 9.92 -6.88 -15.62
N ALA A 614 9.47 -5.71 -15.19
CA ALA A 614 8.87 -5.52 -13.88
C ALA A 614 7.45 -6.12 -13.87
N GLU A 615 7.18 -6.99 -12.90
CA GLU A 615 5.83 -7.49 -12.62
C GLU A 615 4.82 -6.35 -12.53
N ARG A 616 3.57 -6.63 -12.94
CA ARG A 616 2.44 -5.72 -12.77
C ARG A 616 2.16 -5.52 -11.28
N THR A 617 2.67 -4.42 -10.73
CA THR A 617 2.51 -4.00 -9.33
C THR A 617 1.84 -2.63 -9.23
N GLY A 618 1.19 -2.37 -8.10
CA GLY A 618 0.62 -1.07 -7.77
C GLY A 618 -0.90 -1.06 -7.60
N THR A 619 -1.43 0.07 -7.15
CA THR A 619 -2.85 0.27 -6.86
C THR A 619 -3.66 0.48 -8.15
N LEU A 620 -4.59 -0.45 -8.49
CA LEU A 620 -5.30 -0.50 -9.79
C LEU A 620 -5.88 0.84 -10.28
N PRO A 621 -6.61 1.63 -9.47
CA PRO A 621 -7.11 2.95 -9.89
C PRO A 621 -6.04 3.95 -10.31
N PHE A 622 -4.80 3.81 -9.81
CA PHE A 622 -3.70 4.76 -10.04
C PHE A 622 -2.59 4.17 -10.92
N MET A 623 -2.65 2.88 -11.23
CA MET A 623 -1.70 2.20 -12.12
C MET A 623 -1.72 2.81 -13.55
N SER A 624 -0.56 2.97 -14.17
CA SER A 624 -0.44 3.46 -15.56
C SER A 624 -1.12 2.53 -16.57
N VAL A 625 -1.56 3.05 -17.72
CA VAL A 625 -2.18 2.24 -18.79
C VAL A 625 -1.23 1.15 -19.27
N SER A 626 0.04 1.49 -19.48
CA SER A 626 1.08 0.55 -19.87
C SER A 626 1.27 -0.58 -18.84
N ASN A 627 1.05 -0.30 -17.55
CA ASN A 627 1.15 -1.28 -16.47
C ASN A 627 -0.06 -2.18 -16.36
N LEU A 628 -1.25 -1.65 -16.58
CA LEU A 628 -2.48 -2.45 -16.63
C LEU A 628 -2.44 -3.45 -17.80
N GLU A 629 -2.00 -3.01 -18.98
CA GLU A 629 -1.94 -3.80 -20.21
C GLU A 629 -0.84 -4.88 -20.22
N ASP A 630 0.01 -4.93 -19.19
CA ASP A 630 1.14 -5.87 -19.08
C ASP A 630 2.03 -5.88 -20.33
N LYS A 631 2.20 -4.72 -20.96
CA LYS A 631 3.05 -4.58 -22.14
C LYS A 631 4.50 -4.89 -21.74
N PRO A 632 5.29 -5.58 -22.60
CA PRO A 632 6.71 -5.88 -22.34
C PRO A 632 7.62 -4.65 -22.47
N THR A 633 7.06 -3.44 -22.29
CA THR A 633 7.79 -2.18 -22.26
C THR A 633 8.48 -1.99 -20.91
N LYS A 634 9.64 -1.34 -20.94
CA LYS A 634 10.42 -1.06 -19.74
C LYS A 634 9.69 -0.02 -18.87
N ARG A 635 9.66 -0.23 -17.54
CA ARG A 635 9.04 0.71 -16.59
C ARG A 635 9.94 1.92 -16.36
N THR A 636 9.34 3.10 -16.26
CA THR A 636 10.03 4.39 -16.13
C THR A 636 9.39 5.28 -15.06
N ALA A 637 10.01 6.43 -14.78
CA ALA A 637 9.42 7.46 -13.93
C ALA A 637 8.10 8.03 -14.51
N LEU A 638 7.88 7.96 -15.82
CA LEU A 638 6.64 8.42 -16.45
C LEU A 638 5.44 7.58 -16.00
N ASP A 639 5.61 6.28 -15.75
CA ASP A 639 4.56 5.43 -15.20
C ASP A 639 4.12 5.91 -13.80
N ASP A 640 5.10 6.24 -12.95
CA ASP A 640 4.87 6.78 -11.60
C ASP A 640 4.23 8.18 -11.65
N TRP A 641 4.57 9.00 -12.64
CA TRP A 641 3.97 10.33 -12.83
C TRP A 641 2.57 10.30 -13.46
N GLU A 642 2.28 9.30 -14.29
CA GLU A 642 0.91 9.04 -14.78
C GLU A 642 -0.03 8.76 -13.59
N SER A 643 0.45 8.05 -12.56
CA SER A 643 -0.27 7.84 -11.31
C SER A 643 -0.70 9.14 -10.62
N ILE A 644 0.12 10.19 -10.66
CA ILE A 644 -0.23 11.49 -10.09
C ILE A 644 -1.44 12.12 -10.81
N ILE A 645 -1.53 11.99 -12.13
CA ILE A 645 -2.71 12.47 -12.90
C ILE A 645 -3.96 11.75 -12.40
N TYR A 646 -3.91 10.43 -12.27
CA TYR A 646 -5.04 9.63 -11.79
C TYR A 646 -5.46 10.03 -10.37
N ILE A 647 -4.50 10.21 -9.46
CA ILE A 647 -4.77 10.64 -8.08
C ILE A 647 -5.47 12.01 -8.08
N LEU A 648 -4.95 13.00 -8.81
CA LEU A 648 -5.55 14.33 -8.83
C LEU A 648 -6.95 14.32 -9.46
N CYS A 649 -7.18 13.54 -10.53
CA CYS A 649 -8.50 13.32 -11.12
C CYS A 649 -9.46 12.64 -10.13
N TRP A 650 -8.98 11.64 -9.40
CA TRP A 650 -9.73 10.91 -8.39
C TRP A 650 -10.17 11.84 -7.24
N LEU A 651 -9.22 12.55 -6.64
CA LEU A 651 -9.49 13.50 -5.55
C LEU A 651 -10.35 14.68 -6.00
N GLY A 652 -10.13 15.20 -7.20
CA GLY A 652 -10.94 16.28 -7.78
C GLY A 652 -12.39 15.87 -8.06
N THR A 653 -12.63 14.60 -8.38
CA THR A 653 -13.97 14.07 -8.67
C THR A 653 -14.70 13.61 -7.40
N PHE A 654 -14.05 12.81 -6.55
CA PHE A 654 -14.70 12.19 -5.40
C PHE A 654 -14.56 13.02 -4.11
N GLY A 655 -13.55 13.90 -4.03
CA GLY A 655 -13.14 14.57 -2.79
C GLY A 655 -12.29 13.69 -1.90
N TRP A 656 -11.43 14.31 -1.09
CA TRP A 656 -10.48 13.62 -0.22
C TRP A 656 -11.00 13.30 1.19
N ASN A 657 -12.14 13.87 1.63
CA ASN A 657 -12.74 13.55 2.93
C ASN A 657 -14.26 13.50 2.90
N SER A 658 -14.87 13.01 3.98
CA SER A 658 -16.32 12.81 4.08
C SER A 658 -17.14 14.10 4.00
N ALA A 659 -16.58 15.25 4.39
CA ALA A 659 -17.29 16.53 4.41
C ALA A 659 -17.49 17.10 3.01
N ILE A 660 -16.50 16.92 2.13
CA ILE A 660 -16.56 17.37 0.73
C ILE A 660 -16.91 16.24 -0.25
N ARG A 661 -17.09 15.00 0.23
CA ARG A 661 -17.32 13.85 -0.64
C ARG A 661 -18.62 14.01 -1.43
N GLN A 662 -18.54 13.81 -2.75
CA GLN A 662 -19.70 13.98 -3.62
C GLN A 662 -20.64 12.77 -3.53
N SER A 663 -21.94 12.96 -3.26
CA SER A 663 -22.96 11.89 -3.23
C SER A 663 -23.65 11.65 -4.58
N ASP A 664 -23.48 12.54 -5.56
CA ASP A 664 -24.20 12.53 -6.82
C ASP A 664 -23.72 11.42 -7.77
N SER A 665 -24.60 10.44 -8.00
CA SER A 665 -24.35 9.23 -8.80
C SER A 665 -24.02 9.48 -10.28
N LYS A 666 -24.40 10.63 -10.87
CA LYS A 666 -24.18 10.89 -12.31
C LYS A 666 -22.75 11.31 -12.64
N ARG A 667 -22.11 12.12 -11.79
CA ARG A 667 -20.73 12.60 -12.00
C ARG A 667 -19.68 11.55 -11.63
N ARG A 668 -19.99 10.70 -10.64
CA ARG A 668 -19.19 9.54 -10.26
C ARG A 668 -18.92 8.60 -11.45
N LYS A 669 -19.84 8.49 -12.40
CA LYS A 669 -19.72 7.58 -13.57
C LYS A 669 -18.54 7.90 -14.49
N ASN A 670 -18.03 9.14 -14.50
CA ASN A 670 -17.02 9.54 -15.49
C ASN A 670 -15.66 8.85 -15.30
N ILE A 671 -15.29 8.48 -14.07
CA ILE A 671 -14.03 7.76 -13.78
C ILE A 671 -14.21 6.59 -12.81
N ALA A 672 -15.45 6.25 -12.43
CA ALA A 672 -15.71 5.10 -11.55
C ALA A 672 -15.27 3.76 -12.15
N SER A 673 -15.17 3.66 -13.48
CA SER A 673 -14.63 2.47 -14.15
C SER A 673 -13.15 2.22 -13.84
N TRP A 674 -12.44 3.17 -13.23
CA TRP A 674 -11.05 2.96 -12.79
C TRP A 674 -10.92 2.10 -11.52
N ASP A 675 -12.03 1.89 -10.79
CA ASP A 675 -12.10 1.15 -9.52
C ASP A 675 -12.78 -0.21 -9.68
N GLY A 676 -12.64 -0.80 -10.87
CA GLY A 676 -13.11 -2.15 -11.17
C GLY A 676 -12.12 -3.23 -10.74
N ASP A 677 -12.57 -4.48 -10.80
CA ASP A 677 -11.70 -5.66 -10.61
C ASP A 677 -11.10 -6.17 -11.93
N ASP A 678 -11.67 -5.77 -13.08
CA ASP A 678 -11.21 -6.17 -14.41
C ASP A 678 -10.17 -5.18 -14.96
N VAL A 679 -8.95 -5.67 -15.12
CA VAL A 679 -7.81 -4.86 -15.55
C VAL A 679 -7.96 -4.36 -16.99
N GLU A 680 -8.57 -5.15 -17.87
CA GLU A 680 -8.77 -4.79 -19.27
C GLU A 680 -9.74 -3.62 -19.37
N ASP A 681 -10.88 -3.70 -18.68
CA ASP A 681 -11.88 -2.63 -18.59
C ASP A 681 -11.29 -1.32 -18.04
N ILE A 682 -10.48 -1.42 -16.97
CA ILE A 682 -9.81 -0.26 -16.37
C ILE A 682 -8.85 0.37 -17.38
N SER A 683 -8.04 -0.44 -18.06
CA SER A 683 -7.05 0.02 -19.05
C SER A 683 -7.72 0.72 -20.23
N GLU A 684 -8.79 0.14 -20.77
CA GLU A 684 -9.54 0.70 -21.90
C GLU A 684 -10.20 2.03 -21.50
N ALA A 685 -10.84 2.08 -20.34
CA ALA A 685 -11.43 3.30 -19.83
C ALA A 685 -10.39 4.41 -19.66
N LYS A 686 -9.25 4.12 -19.04
CA LYS A 686 -8.16 5.10 -18.87
C LYS A 686 -7.60 5.57 -20.21
N ARG A 687 -7.38 4.66 -21.16
CA ARG A 687 -6.90 4.99 -22.51
C ARG A 687 -7.84 5.98 -23.19
N ASN A 688 -9.14 5.67 -23.21
CA ASN A 688 -10.17 6.53 -23.81
C ASN A 688 -10.24 7.91 -23.13
N HIS A 689 -10.02 7.95 -21.83
CA HIS A 689 -10.08 9.18 -21.03
C HIS A 689 -8.85 10.09 -21.17
N ILE A 690 -7.65 9.52 -21.31
CA ILE A 690 -6.38 10.26 -21.25
C ILE A 690 -5.82 10.63 -22.61
N HIS A 691 -6.01 9.80 -23.65
CA HIS A 691 -5.42 10.09 -24.96
C HIS A 691 -6.16 11.19 -25.73
N SER A 692 -7.45 11.42 -25.44
CA SER A 692 -8.22 12.51 -26.04
C SER A 692 -8.32 13.72 -25.11
N ARG A 693 -7.86 14.88 -25.59
CA ARG A 693 -7.93 16.17 -24.89
C ARG A 693 -9.37 16.57 -24.54
N ASP A 694 -10.33 16.22 -25.42
CA ASP A 694 -11.75 16.50 -25.21
C ASP A 694 -12.35 15.60 -24.12
N ASN A 695 -12.05 14.30 -24.16
CA ASN A 695 -12.49 13.35 -23.13
C ASN A 695 -11.91 13.73 -21.76
N PHE A 696 -10.63 14.07 -21.70
CA PHE A 696 -9.97 14.52 -20.47
C PHE A 696 -10.55 15.85 -19.95
N THR A 697 -10.90 16.76 -20.85
CA THR A 697 -11.63 17.97 -20.50
C THR A 697 -13.01 17.66 -19.92
N GLY A 698 -13.67 16.61 -20.39
CA GLY A 698 -14.91 16.07 -19.80
C GLY A 698 -14.74 15.66 -18.33
N ILE A 699 -13.63 15.00 -17.99
CA ILE A 699 -13.32 14.61 -16.59
C ILE A 699 -13.18 15.85 -15.70
N THR A 700 -12.32 16.79 -16.09
CA THR A 700 -12.05 17.98 -15.29
C THR A 700 -13.27 18.92 -15.14
N LYS A 701 -14.17 18.98 -16.14
CA LYS A 701 -15.48 19.64 -16.01
C LYS A 701 -16.41 18.92 -15.03
N GLY A 702 -16.21 17.61 -14.86
CA GLY A 702 -16.95 16.75 -13.94
C GLY A 702 -16.52 16.87 -12.48
N PHE A 703 -15.39 17.54 -12.19
CA PHE A 703 -14.88 17.71 -10.83
C PHE A 703 -15.92 18.29 -9.88
N ASN A 704 -15.76 17.96 -8.60
CA ASN A 704 -16.70 18.24 -7.55
C ASN A 704 -16.75 19.74 -7.23
N PRO A 705 -17.88 20.43 -7.52
CA PRO A 705 -17.99 21.87 -7.32
C PRO A 705 -18.05 22.28 -5.85
N ASN A 706 -18.25 21.33 -4.91
CA ASN A 706 -18.23 21.60 -3.47
C ASN A 706 -16.81 21.83 -2.94
N ILE A 707 -15.79 21.57 -3.75
CA ILE A 707 -14.39 21.80 -3.41
C ILE A 707 -14.04 23.25 -3.79
N SER A 708 -13.63 24.05 -2.81
CA SER A 708 -13.14 25.42 -3.06
C SER A 708 -11.97 25.39 -4.03
N ASP A 709 -11.94 26.35 -4.97
CA ASP A 709 -10.87 26.53 -5.95
C ASP A 709 -10.61 25.31 -6.84
N ILE A 710 -11.60 24.45 -7.04
CA ILE A 710 -11.48 23.25 -7.88
C ILE A 710 -11.06 23.56 -9.32
N GLY A 711 -11.39 24.75 -9.82
CA GLY A 711 -10.94 25.23 -11.14
C GLY A 711 -9.43 25.37 -11.24
N ARG A 712 -8.73 25.68 -10.13
CA ARG A 712 -7.26 25.74 -10.08
C ARG A 712 -6.67 24.34 -10.22
N LEU A 713 -7.24 23.35 -9.52
CA LEU A 713 -6.84 21.95 -9.68
C LEU A 713 -7.05 21.47 -11.12
N ALA A 714 -8.21 21.76 -11.71
CA ALA A 714 -8.51 21.41 -13.09
C ALA A 714 -7.49 21.99 -14.09
N LYS A 715 -7.01 23.22 -13.88
CA LYS A 715 -5.94 23.82 -14.69
C LYS A 715 -4.61 23.08 -14.52
N VAL A 716 -4.20 22.81 -13.28
CA VAL A 716 -2.94 22.08 -12.98
C VAL A 716 -2.95 20.69 -13.61
N VAL A 717 -4.05 19.94 -13.44
CA VAL A 717 -4.18 18.57 -13.98
C VAL A 717 -4.16 18.55 -15.51
N LYS A 718 -4.77 19.55 -16.17
CA LYS A 718 -4.66 19.70 -17.63
C LYS A 718 -3.24 20.03 -18.08
N GLY A 719 -2.54 20.90 -17.35
CA GLY A 719 -1.14 21.22 -17.61
C GLY A 719 -0.24 20.00 -17.47
N LEU A 720 -0.40 19.23 -16.39
CA LEU A 720 0.33 17.98 -16.17
C LEU A 720 0.06 16.96 -17.28
N ARG A 721 -1.20 16.77 -17.67
CA ARG A 721 -1.56 15.89 -18.81
C ARG A 721 -0.95 16.40 -20.11
N ALA A 722 -0.91 17.71 -20.35
CA ALA A 722 -0.28 18.25 -21.55
C ALA A 722 1.22 17.94 -21.58
N VAL A 723 1.93 18.22 -20.49
CA VAL A 723 3.38 17.96 -20.39
C VAL A 723 3.69 16.46 -20.45
N LEU A 724 2.93 15.63 -19.74
CA LEU A 724 3.24 14.21 -19.60
C LEU A 724 2.70 13.36 -20.77
N ILE A 725 1.57 13.75 -21.36
CA ILE A 725 0.85 12.92 -22.36
C ILE A 725 0.79 13.57 -23.74
N ASP A 726 0.52 14.89 -23.85
CA ASP A 726 0.43 15.55 -25.16
C ASP A 726 1.81 15.80 -25.78
N ASN A 727 2.79 16.17 -24.96
CA ASN A 727 4.18 16.36 -25.39
C ASN A 727 4.93 15.03 -25.53
N HIS A 728 4.25 13.89 -25.69
CA HIS A 728 4.89 12.58 -25.86
C HIS A 728 5.66 12.40 -27.19
N ASN A 729 5.72 13.43 -28.03
CA ASN A 729 6.64 13.52 -29.15
C ASN A 729 7.95 14.27 -28.83
N ASP A 730 8.12 14.80 -27.60
CA ASP A 730 9.37 15.42 -27.15
C ASP A 730 10.40 14.33 -26.79
N PRO A 731 11.49 14.18 -27.57
CA PRO A 731 12.54 13.21 -27.30
C PRO A 731 13.32 13.50 -26.01
N ASP A 732 13.30 14.73 -25.48
CA ASP A 732 14.07 15.14 -24.30
C ASP A 732 13.40 14.72 -22.98
N LEU A 733 12.07 14.49 -22.95
CA LEU A 733 11.39 13.82 -21.82
C LEU A 733 11.64 12.30 -21.80
N ARG A 734 12.13 11.72 -22.91
CA ARG A 734 12.78 10.40 -22.94
C ARG A 734 14.30 10.50 -22.71
N GLY A 735 14.89 11.66 -22.98
CA GLY A 735 16.34 11.91 -23.09
C GLY A 735 17.15 11.87 -21.80
N ALA A 736 16.52 11.90 -20.62
CA ALA A 736 17.25 11.69 -19.35
C ALA A 736 17.52 10.19 -19.05
N MET A 737 16.88 9.26 -19.75
CA MET A 737 17.07 7.81 -19.58
C MET A 737 16.97 7.06 -20.93
N ILE A 738 18.07 7.10 -21.69
CA ILE A 738 18.74 6.00 -22.45
C ILE A 738 18.98 6.20 -23.94
N ILE A 739 20.29 6.26 -24.24
CA ILE A 739 21.09 5.67 -25.33
C ILE A 739 20.32 5.02 -26.51
N SER A 740 20.44 5.74 -27.64
CA SER A 740 20.46 5.35 -29.07
C SER A 740 19.32 4.55 -29.75
N ASP A 741 18.89 5.16 -30.87
CA ASP A 741 18.56 4.64 -32.20
C ASP A 741 17.12 4.24 -32.59
N SER A 742 16.66 5.00 -33.60
CA SER A 742 15.81 4.68 -34.76
C SER A 742 14.28 4.90 -34.70
N PHE A 743 13.83 5.73 -35.66
CA PHE A 743 12.46 6.12 -36.06
C PHE A 743 11.57 4.93 -36.48
N PRO A 744 10.23 5.08 -36.44
CA PRO A 744 9.49 5.48 -37.64
C PRO A 744 8.37 6.51 -37.40
N GLU A 745 8.17 7.36 -38.42
CA GLU A 745 7.06 8.30 -38.61
C GLU A 745 5.72 7.56 -38.80
N GLU A 746 4.61 8.13 -38.32
CA GLU A 746 3.31 7.88 -38.94
C GLU A 746 2.40 9.11 -38.89
N ASN A 747 1.72 9.29 -40.02
CA ASN A 747 0.93 10.45 -40.44
C ASN A 747 -0.34 10.62 -39.61
N ASP A 748 -0.69 11.87 -39.32
CA ASP A 748 -2.08 12.21 -39.01
C ASP A 748 -2.58 13.34 -39.91
N SER A 749 -3.80 13.13 -40.39
CA SER A 749 -4.42 13.78 -41.53
C SER A 749 -5.10 15.08 -41.14
N ASP A 750 -4.64 16.23 -41.67
CA ASP A 750 -5.45 17.45 -41.89
C ASP A 750 -4.66 18.45 -42.79
N GLU A 751 -4.32 18.03 -44.00
CA GLU A 751 -3.25 18.65 -44.81
C GLU A 751 -3.71 19.28 -46.16
N GLU A 752 -4.90 19.90 -46.27
CA GLU A 752 -5.22 20.63 -47.55
C GLU A 752 -4.83 22.11 -47.54
N THR A 753 -4.64 22.73 -46.38
CA THR A 753 -4.13 24.12 -46.27
C THR A 753 -2.69 24.22 -45.77
N ASP A 754 -2.23 23.28 -44.96
CA ASP A 754 -0.87 23.30 -44.37
C ASP A 754 0.20 22.68 -45.31
N GLN A 755 -0.22 21.86 -46.29
CA GLN A 755 0.70 21.17 -47.18
C GLN A 755 1.42 22.09 -48.17
N TYR A 756 0.82 23.23 -48.53
CA TYR A 756 1.48 24.25 -49.34
C TYR A 756 2.55 25.02 -48.57
N ASP A 757 2.31 25.29 -47.28
CA ASP A 757 3.22 26.00 -46.39
C ASP A 757 4.42 25.11 -46.00
N ILE A 758 4.14 23.85 -45.64
CA ILE A 758 5.14 22.81 -45.37
C ILE A 758 5.97 22.52 -46.63
N TRP A 759 5.36 22.47 -47.82
CA TRP A 759 6.07 22.26 -49.08
C TRP A 759 7.00 23.42 -49.46
N ALA A 760 6.56 24.67 -49.21
CA ALA A 760 7.38 25.86 -49.49
C ALA A 760 8.65 25.89 -48.62
N VAL A 761 8.51 25.61 -47.31
CA VAL A 761 9.63 25.53 -46.36
C VAL A 761 10.56 24.35 -46.69
N LYS A 762 10.00 23.15 -46.94
CA LYS A 762 10.79 21.94 -47.32
C LYS A 762 11.50 22.09 -48.67
N SER A 763 10.99 22.89 -49.59
CA SER A 763 11.62 23.14 -50.90
C SER A 763 12.81 24.10 -50.82
N ALA A 764 12.77 25.07 -49.90
CA ALA A 764 13.89 25.98 -49.62
C ALA A 764 15.07 25.30 -48.88
N ARG A 765 14.85 24.12 -48.27
CA ARG A 765 15.85 23.31 -47.54
C ARG A 765 16.85 22.58 -48.44
N LYS A 766 16.42 22.10 -49.62
CA LYS A 766 17.27 21.27 -50.49
C LYS A 766 18.54 21.99 -50.98
N PRO A 767 18.53 23.27 -51.37
CA PRO A 767 19.73 23.98 -51.79
C PRO A 767 20.71 24.27 -50.64
N THR A 768 20.21 24.62 -49.46
CA THR A 768 21.02 24.98 -48.27
C THR A 768 21.71 23.76 -47.65
N ASP A 769 21.02 22.61 -47.57
CA ASP A 769 21.59 21.36 -47.05
C ASP A 769 22.65 20.75 -48.00
N ILE A 770 22.54 21.00 -49.30
CA ILE A 770 23.54 20.57 -50.30
C ILE A 770 24.79 21.46 -50.24
N PHE A 771 24.63 22.76 -49.99
CA PHE A 771 25.71 23.74 -50.04
C PHE A 771 26.60 23.74 -48.78
N PHE A 772 26.09 23.36 -47.60
CA PHE A 772 26.80 23.44 -46.29
C PHE A 772 27.07 22.10 -45.59
N ARG A 773 27.29 20.99 -46.32
CA ARG A 773 27.62 19.70 -45.70
C ARG A 773 28.84 19.80 -44.77
N ASN A 774 28.65 19.39 -43.51
CA ASN A 774 29.65 19.22 -42.43
C ASN A 774 30.21 20.50 -41.75
N LYS A 775 29.51 21.64 -41.76
CA LYS A 775 29.93 22.85 -41.02
C LYS A 775 28.78 23.50 -40.23
N TYR A 776 28.49 22.98 -39.04
CA TYR A 776 27.39 23.43 -38.17
C TYR A 776 27.42 24.93 -37.85
N ILE A 777 28.59 25.46 -37.45
CA ILE A 777 28.74 26.88 -37.06
C ILE A 777 28.46 27.83 -38.24
N HIS A 778 28.91 27.47 -39.46
CA HIS A 778 28.62 28.27 -40.66
C HIS A 778 27.14 28.20 -41.07
N ARG A 779 26.47 27.08 -40.78
CA ARG A 779 25.03 26.91 -41.00
C ARG A 779 24.21 27.77 -40.04
N SER A 780 24.60 27.84 -38.77
CA SER A 780 23.99 28.74 -37.78
C SER A 780 24.12 30.20 -38.20
N VAL A 781 25.34 30.67 -38.52
CA VAL A 781 25.57 32.07 -38.99
C VAL A 781 24.69 32.45 -40.19
N MET A 782 24.49 31.56 -41.16
CA MET A 782 23.64 31.83 -42.31
C MET A 782 22.15 31.87 -41.95
N ARG A 783 21.71 31.05 -40.99
CA ARG A 783 20.32 30.98 -40.52
C ARG A 783 19.92 32.20 -39.71
N GLU A 784 20.75 32.62 -38.74
CA GLU A 784 20.44 33.77 -37.87
C GLU A 784 20.21 35.07 -38.67
N VAL A 785 20.90 35.23 -39.79
CA VAL A 785 20.71 36.41 -40.66
C VAL A 785 19.32 36.42 -41.30
N VAL A 786 18.76 35.24 -41.57
CA VAL A 786 17.41 35.08 -42.12
C VAL A 786 16.36 35.16 -41.01
N ALA A 787 16.63 34.56 -39.84
CA ALA A 787 15.74 34.53 -38.68
C ALA A 787 15.51 35.91 -38.05
N ALA A 788 16.48 36.83 -38.15
CA ALA A 788 16.28 38.21 -37.71
C ALA A 788 15.32 39.06 -38.60
N VAL A 789 14.91 38.55 -39.78
CA VAL A 789 14.08 39.31 -40.74
C VAL A 789 12.58 39.30 -40.40
N PRO A 790 11.94 38.15 -40.09
CA PRO A 790 10.51 38.08 -39.81
C PRO A 790 10.01 39.01 -38.71
N GLY A 791 10.63 39.01 -37.52
CA GLY A 791 10.26 39.90 -36.41
C GLY A 791 10.33 41.38 -36.82
N MET A 792 11.37 41.77 -37.57
CA MET A 792 11.54 43.14 -38.07
C MET A 792 10.45 43.53 -39.08
N VAL A 793 10.11 42.64 -40.02
CA VAL A 793 9.05 42.85 -41.01
C VAL A 793 7.68 42.95 -40.34
N GLY A 794 7.38 42.01 -39.44
CA GLY A 794 6.12 41.98 -38.69
C GLY A 794 5.95 43.23 -37.83
N GLY A 795 6.98 43.58 -37.06
CA GLY A 795 7.03 44.81 -36.26
C GLY A 795 6.85 46.06 -37.10
N LEU A 796 7.55 46.19 -38.24
CA LEU A 796 7.43 47.34 -39.14
C LEU A 796 6.04 47.48 -39.75
N ILE A 797 5.48 46.40 -40.29
CA ILE A 797 4.16 46.44 -40.96
C ILE A 797 3.06 46.74 -39.94
N ARG A 798 3.11 46.12 -38.75
CA ARG A 798 2.17 46.41 -37.67
C ARG A 798 2.33 47.84 -37.14
N HIS A 799 3.56 48.34 -37.04
CA HIS A 799 3.84 49.72 -36.66
C HIS A 799 3.22 50.73 -37.64
N ILE A 800 3.43 50.54 -38.95
CA ILE A 800 2.81 51.40 -39.97
C ILE A 800 1.29 51.32 -39.91
N LYS A 801 0.71 50.12 -39.76
CA LYS A 801 -0.75 49.93 -39.63
C LYS A 801 -1.31 50.63 -38.38
N SER A 802 -0.63 50.56 -37.24
CA SER A 802 -1.01 51.25 -36.00
C SER A 802 -0.98 52.77 -36.18
N LEU A 803 0.05 53.32 -36.83
CA LEU A 803 0.15 54.75 -37.11
C LEU A 803 -0.90 55.24 -38.11
N GLN A 804 -1.16 54.50 -39.17
CA GLN A 804 -2.17 54.86 -40.18
C GLN A 804 -3.60 54.72 -39.63
N GLY A 805 -3.82 53.72 -38.78
CA GLY A 805 -5.11 53.47 -38.13
C GLY A 805 -5.35 54.28 -36.86
N MET A 806 -4.34 54.95 -36.31
CA MET A 806 -4.40 55.68 -35.04
C MET A 806 -4.95 54.82 -33.88
N HIS A 807 -4.58 53.52 -33.86
CA HIS A 807 -5.02 52.55 -32.85
C HIS A 807 -3.84 51.90 -32.13
N HIS A 808 -4.05 51.48 -30.89
CA HIS A 808 -3.06 50.73 -30.11
C HIS A 808 -2.84 49.34 -30.72
N ASP A 809 -1.58 48.89 -30.82
CA ASP A 809 -1.22 47.61 -31.45
C ASP A 809 -1.40 46.38 -30.55
N GLY A 810 -1.58 46.58 -29.25
CA GLY A 810 -1.81 45.47 -28.32
C GLY A 810 -0.53 44.77 -27.84
N GLY A 811 0.65 45.36 -28.08
CA GLY A 811 1.94 44.90 -27.54
C GLY A 811 2.78 44.06 -28.49
N TRP A 812 2.30 43.80 -29.71
CA TRP A 812 2.93 42.91 -30.69
C TRP A 812 4.19 43.50 -31.33
N ILE A 813 4.16 44.79 -31.69
CA ILE A 813 5.32 45.50 -32.29
C ILE A 813 6.55 45.33 -31.40
N GLY A 814 6.35 45.49 -30.10
CA GLY A 814 7.40 45.38 -29.12
C GLY A 814 8.05 44.01 -29.06
N HIS A 815 7.19 43.00 -28.98
CA HIS A 815 7.63 41.62 -28.94
C HIS A 815 8.39 41.22 -30.22
N LEU A 816 7.84 41.55 -31.39
CA LEU A 816 8.44 41.20 -32.68
C LEU A 816 9.78 41.92 -32.95
N LEU A 817 9.94 43.14 -32.45
CA LEU A 817 11.22 43.84 -32.53
C LEU A 817 12.25 43.25 -31.56
N HIS A 818 11.82 42.76 -30.40
CA HIS A 818 12.69 42.07 -29.44
C HIS A 818 13.13 40.69 -29.98
N GLU A 819 12.23 39.93 -30.60
CA GLU A 819 12.55 38.69 -31.32
C GLU A 819 13.64 38.95 -32.37
N ALA A 820 13.46 39.96 -33.24
CA ALA A 820 14.47 40.32 -34.23
C ALA A 820 15.82 40.77 -33.62
N GLU A 821 15.80 41.39 -32.44
CA GLU A 821 17.01 41.74 -31.70
C GLU A 821 17.69 40.51 -31.10
N ASN A 822 16.91 39.57 -30.57
CA ASN A 822 17.40 38.31 -30.00
C ASN A 822 18.10 37.45 -31.05
N GLU A 823 17.47 37.24 -32.20
CA GLU A 823 18.05 36.58 -33.40
C GLU A 823 19.35 37.26 -33.86
N ARG A 824 19.39 38.61 -33.81
CA ARG A 824 20.62 39.36 -34.11
C ARG A 824 21.71 39.09 -33.07
N MET A 825 21.36 38.91 -31.80
CA MET A 825 22.32 38.59 -30.74
C MET A 825 22.86 37.16 -30.85
N HIS A 826 22.06 36.21 -31.35
CA HIS A 826 22.53 34.88 -31.75
C HIS A 826 23.60 35.00 -32.83
N LEU A 827 23.31 35.75 -33.90
CA LEU A 827 24.29 36.01 -34.97
C LEU A 827 25.59 36.62 -34.44
N MET A 828 25.50 37.67 -33.62
CA MET A 828 26.70 38.36 -33.10
C MET A 828 27.52 37.43 -32.19
N THR A 829 26.87 36.51 -31.48
CA THR A 829 27.54 35.45 -30.71
C THR A 829 28.29 34.48 -31.62
N TRP A 830 27.65 33.98 -32.68
CA TRP A 830 28.31 33.06 -33.61
C TRP A 830 29.45 33.70 -34.41
N MET A 831 29.40 35.02 -34.62
CA MET A 831 30.46 35.77 -35.30
C MET A 831 31.78 35.84 -34.50
N GLU A 832 31.73 35.68 -33.18
CA GLU A 832 32.92 35.52 -32.34
C GLU A 832 33.53 34.11 -32.46
N VAL A 833 32.69 33.12 -32.78
CA VAL A 833 33.11 31.72 -32.94
C VAL A 833 33.56 31.42 -34.39
N SER A 834 32.95 32.03 -35.40
CA SER A 834 33.29 31.84 -36.82
C SER A 834 33.14 33.12 -37.64
N LYS A 835 34.19 33.48 -38.39
CA LYS A 835 34.22 34.69 -39.22
C LYS A 835 33.99 34.34 -40.70
N PRO A 836 32.88 34.77 -41.32
CA PRO A 836 32.60 34.46 -42.72
C PRO A 836 33.49 35.24 -43.69
N VAL A 837 33.89 34.58 -44.78
CA VAL A 837 34.72 35.16 -45.85
C VAL A 837 33.91 36.04 -46.81
N MET A 838 34.58 36.88 -47.62
CA MET A 838 33.89 37.92 -48.42
C MET A 838 32.77 37.40 -49.33
N TRP A 839 32.94 36.22 -49.93
CA TRP A 839 31.90 35.65 -50.79
C TRP A 839 30.70 35.11 -49.99
N GLU A 840 30.92 34.58 -48.77
CA GLU A 840 29.83 34.16 -47.86
C GLU A 840 29.01 35.38 -47.45
N ARG A 841 29.66 36.51 -47.17
CA ARG A 841 28.98 37.79 -46.87
C ARG A 841 28.14 38.29 -48.05
N ALA A 842 28.65 38.16 -49.28
CA ALA A 842 27.90 38.51 -50.48
C ALA A 842 26.67 37.60 -50.70
N LEU A 843 26.81 36.29 -50.41
CA LEU A 843 25.72 35.33 -50.44
C LEU A 843 24.65 35.66 -49.38
N ILE A 844 25.07 35.89 -48.14
CA ILE A 844 24.22 36.31 -47.03
C ILE A 844 23.39 37.54 -47.42
N ALA A 845 24.04 38.61 -47.94
CA ALA A 845 23.36 39.83 -48.35
C ALA A 845 22.31 39.57 -49.46
N THR A 846 22.60 38.68 -50.39
CA THR A 846 21.69 38.31 -51.48
C THR A 846 20.47 37.56 -50.96
N VAL A 847 20.68 36.54 -50.12
CA VAL A 847 19.61 35.73 -49.53
C VAL A 847 18.73 36.56 -48.61
N GLN A 848 19.32 37.40 -47.76
CA GLN A 848 18.60 38.29 -46.87
C GLN A 848 17.71 39.28 -47.64
N THR A 849 18.23 39.88 -48.72
CA THR A 849 17.44 40.80 -49.57
C THR A 849 16.27 40.09 -50.25
N GLY A 850 16.51 38.88 -50.78
CA GLY A 850 15.46 38.08 -51.41
C GLY A 850 14.38 37.64 -50.41
N PHE A 851 14.79 37.12 -49.25
CA PHE A 851 13.89 36.68 -48.20
C PHE A 851 13.07 37.83 -47.62
N PHE A 852 13.69 38.99 -47.37
CA PHE A 852 12.99 40.20 -46.93
C PHE A 852 11.87 40.59 -47.88
N ALA A 853 12.12 40.59 -49.19
CA ALA A 853 11.10 40.97 -50.19
C ALA A 853 9.93 39.97 -50.22
N VAL A 854 10.22 38.66 -50.24
CA VAL A 854 9.21 37.61 -50.28
C VAL A 854 8.40 37.56 -48.98
N PHE A 855 9.08 37.59 -47.83
CA PHE A 855 8.43 37.52 -46.53
C PHE A 855 7.61 38.78 -46.23
N SER A 856 8.07 39.97 -46.65
CA SER A 856 7.28 41.21 -46.57
C SER A 856 5.98 41.10 -47.35
N LEU A 857 6.03 40.54 -48.57
CA LEU A 857 4.83 40.30 -49.37
C LEU A 857 3.90 39.30 -48.69
N LEU A 858 4.45 38.20 -48.17
CA LEU A 858 3.68 37.19 -47.44
C LEU A 858 2.99 37.80 -46.22
N TYR A 859 3.69 38.56 -45.38
CA TYR A 859 3.14 39.18 -44.19
C TYR A 859 2.06 40.23 -44.52
N MET A 860 2.19 40.95 -45.64
CA MET A 860 1.14 41.87 -46.10
C MET A 860 -0.13 41.14 -46.56
N VAL A 861 0.00 39.97 -47.19
CA VAL A 861 -1.13 39.18 -47.73
C VAL A 861 -1.79 38.32 -46.65
N SER A 862 -0.98 37.60 -45.87
CA SER A 862 -1.42 36.69 -44.81
C SER A 862 -0.43 36.73 -43.62
N PRO A 863 -0.66 37.62 -42.64
CA PRO A 863 0.13 37.65 -41.40
C PRO A 863 0.08 36.31 -40.65
N ARG A 864 -1.07 35.61 -40.68
CA ARG A 864 -1.24 34.29 -40.05
C ARG A 864 -0.29 33.26 -40.65
N THR A 865 -0.26 33.16 -41.98
CA THR A 865 0.64 32.23 -42.68
C THR A 865 2.10 32.62 -42.44
N ALA A 866 2.41 33.92 -42.42
CA ALA A 866 3.76 34.38 -42.11
C ALA A 866 4.22 33.93 -40.72
N HIS A 867 3.39 34.03 -39.69
CA HIS A 867 3.71 33.52 -38.34
C HIS A 867 3.85 31.99 -38.29
N ARG A 868 3.04 31.23 -39.03
CA ARG A 868 3.22 29.76 -39.15
C ARG A 868 4.53 29.39 -39.86
N VAL A 869 4.93 30.15 -40.87
CA VAL A 869 6.22 29.94 -41.53
C VAL A 869 7.38 30.17 -40.56
N VAL A 870 7.30 31.19 -39.69
CA VAL A 870 8.33 31.44 -38.66
C VAL A 870 8.36 30.31 -37.65
N GLU A 871 7.20 29.91 -37.10
CA GLU A 871 7.10 28.76 -36.20
C GLU A 871 7.83 27.52 -36.75
N TYR A 872 7.60 27.16 -38.01
CA TYR A 872 8.29 26.03 -38.64
C TYR A 872 9.80 26.24 -38.81
N LEU A 873 10.25 27.49 -39.00
CA LEU A 873 11.69 27.80 -39.06
C LEU A 873 12.35 27.60 -37.70
N GLU A 874 11.66 27.98 -36.62
CA GLU A 874 12.15 27.86 -35.23
C GLU A 874 12.09 26.42 -34.73
N GLU A 875 11.05 25.64 -35.09
CA GLU A 875 10.99 24.21 -34.78
C GLU A 875 12.19 23.44 -35.38
N GLU A 876 12.57 23.81 -36.60
CA GLU A 876 13.78 23.29 -37.25
C GLU A 876 15.07 23.85 -36.60
N ALA A 877 15.05 25.06 -36.04
CA ALA A 877 16.18 25.64 -35.30
C ALA A 877 16.40 24.92 -33.97
N VAL A 878 15.35 24.63 -33.20
CA VAL A 878 15.40 23.81 -31.98
C VAL A 878 15.99 22.44 -32.28
N THR A 879 15.55 21.80 -33.37
CA THR A 879 16.11 20.51 -33.81
C THR A 879 17.60 20.62 -34.16
N LEU A 880 18.00 21.67 -34.87
CA LEU A 880 19.40 21.91 -35.23
C LEU A 880 20.29 22.12 -34.01
N TYR A 881 19.86 22.92 -33.03
CA TYR A 881 20.64 23.19 -31.82
C TYR A 881 20.70 21.99 -30.88
N THR A 882 19.65 21.17 -30.82
CA THR A 882 19.70 19.86 -30.15
C THR A 882 20.75 18.95 -30.77
N HIS A 883 20.82 18.89 -32.11
CA HIS A 883 21.90 18.18 -32.79
C HIS A 883 23.28 18.77 -32.50
N PHE A 884 23.40 20.10 -32.44
CA PHE A 884 24.67 20.76 -32.09
C PHE A 884 25.13 20.31 -30.68
N ILE A 885 24.27 20.34 -29.67
CA ILE A 885 24.58 19.87 -28.31
C ILE A 885 25.06 18.41 -28.35
N SER A 886 24.35 17.54 -29.09
CA SER A 886 24.75 16.12 -29.22
C SER A 886 26.13 15.91 -29.85
N GLU A 887 26.57 16.80 -30.74
CA GLU A 887 27.90 16.78 -31.34
C GLU A 887 28.98 17.27 -30.37
N ILE A 888 28.64 18.22 -29.48
CA ILE A 888 29.52 18.68 -28.39
C ILE A 888 29.69 17.57 -27.36
N ASP A 889 28.60 16.96 -26.91
CA ASP A 889 28.61 15.87 -25.91
C ASP A 889 29.34 14.62 -26.42
N ALA A 890 29.23 14.34 -27.73
CA ALA A 890 29.98 13.27 -28.37
C ALA A 890 31.47 13.61 -28.62
N GLY A 891 31.93 14.79 -28.21
CA GLY A 891 33.31 15.25 -28.34
C GLY A 891 33.75 15.56 -29.78
N ARG A 892 32.80 15.64 -30.73
CA ARG A 892 33.09 15.98 -32.14
C ARG A 892 33.25 17.48 -32.35
N ILE A 893 32.65 18.29 -31.49
CA ILE A 893 32.87 19.73 -31.41
C ILE A 893 33.48 20.06 -30.05
N GLU A 894 34.55 20.87 -30.04
CA GLU A 894 35.23 21.27 -28.81
C GLU A 894 34.36 22.23 -27.98
N ASN A 895 34.11 21.89 -26.72
CA ASN A 895 33.35 22.72 -25.79
C ASN A 895 34.21 23.85 -25.20
N VAL A 896 34.48 24.88 -26.00
CA VAL A 896 35.31 26.04 -25.61
C VAL A 896 34.57 26.97 -24.63
N LYS A 897 35.29 27.92 -24.02
CA LYS A 897 34.69 28.94 -23.14
C LYS A 897 33.69 29.82 -23.91
N ALA A 898 32.58 30.18 -23.27
CA ALA A 898 31.55 31.03 -23.86
C ALA A 898 32.10 32.41 -24.27
N PRO A 899 31.71 32.97 -25.43
CA PRO A 899 32.06 34.34 -25.81
C PRO A 899 31.55 35.39 -24.81
N GLU A 900 32.32 36.44 -24.56
CA GLU A 900 31.94 37.50 -23.60
C GLU A 900 30.60 38.16 -23.92
N ILE A 901 30.28 38.30 -25.22
CA ILE A 901 29.00 38.83 -25.68
C ILE A 901 27.81 37.96 -25.25
N ALA A 902 27.97 36.63 -25.27
CA ALA A 902 26.95 35.69 -24.87
C ALA A 902 26.76 35.69 -23.35
N VAL A 903 27.88 35.69 -22.60
CA VAL A 903 27.87 35.78 -21.14
C VAL A 903 27.14 37.06 -20.69
N ALA A 904 27.40 38.19 -21.34
CA ALA A 904 26.74 39.45 -21.03
C ALA A 904 25.26 39.47 -21.42
N TYR A 905 24.89 38.91 -22.58
CA TYR A 905 23.52 38.95 -23.09
C TYR A 905 22.58 38.02 -22.33
N TRP A 906 22.96 36.75 -22.17
CA TRP A 906 22.17 35.75 -21.44
C TRP A 906 22.44 35.71 -19.93
N ASN A 907 23.30 36.61 -19.43
CA ASN A 907 23.71 36.69 -18.03
C ASN A 907 24.20 35.33 -17.49
N LEU A 908 25.06 34.67 -18.26
CA LEU A 908 25.63 33.36 -17.93
C LEU A 908 26.75 33.49 -16.89
N ASP A 909 27.11 32.38 -16.24
CA ASP A 909 28.28 32.35 -15.36
C ASP A 909 29.55 32.66 -16.17
N PRO A 910 30.51 33.45 -15.67
CA PRO A 910 31.78 33.72 -16.37
C PRO A 910 32.58 32.47 -16.75
N GLU A 911 32.33 31.32 -16.14
CA GLU A 911 32.94 30.03 -16.47
C GLU A 911 32.07 29.15 -17.39
N SER A 912 31.00 29.70 -17.95
CA SER A 912 30.12 28.99 -18.90
C SER A 912 30.85 28.61 -20.18
N THR A 913 30.37 27.54 -20.80
CA THR A 913 30.94 26.90 -21.98
C THR A 913 30.10 27.14 -23.23
N LEU A 914 30.62 26.75 -24.40
CA LEU A 914 29.91 26.81 -25.68
C LEU A 914 28.59 26.03 -25.63
N CYS A 915 28.55 24.90 -24.90
CA CYS A 915 27.33 24.13 -24.69
C CYS A 915 26.25 24.96 -23.98
N ASP A 916 26.62 25.73 -22.95
CA ASP A 916 25.68 26.59 -22.22
C ASP A 916 25.11 27.71 -23.11
N VAL A 917 25.93 28.23 -24.04
CA VAL A 917 25.49 29.21 -25.05
C VAL A 917 24.50 28.56 -26.03
N VAL A 918 24.78 27.35 -26.51
CA VAL A 918 23.87 26.63 -27.42
C VAL A 918 22.54 26.31 -26.72
N LEU A 919 22.58 25.95 -25.43
CA LEU A 919 21.38 25.72 -24.63
C LEU A 919 20.54 27.00 -24.47
N ALA A 920 21.18 28.15 -24.23
CA ALA A 920 20.50 29.43 -24.12
C ALA A 920 19.85 29.85 -25.45
N VAL A 921 20.58 29.72 -26.56
CA VAL A 921 20.05 29.97 -27.92
C VAL A 921 18.87 29.04 -28.23
N ARG A 922 19.00 27.73 -27.95
CA ARG A 922 17.89 26.77 -28.15
C ARG A 922 16.64 27.12 -27.36
N ALA A 923 16.80 27.68 -26.15
CA ALA A 923 15.67 28.11 -25.33
C ALA A 923 14.95 29.34 -25.93
N ASP A 924 15.69 30.29 -26.49
CA ASP A 924 15.13 31.43 -27.21
C ASP A 924 14.33 30.97 -28.44
N GLU A 925 14.89 30.03 -29.21
CA GLU A 925 14.25 29.46 -30.41
C GLU A 925 12.93 28.74 -30.09
N ALA A 926 12.90 27.99 -28.99
CA ALA A 926 11.66 27.36 -28.51
C ALA A 926 10.62 28.40 -28.09
N LEU A 927 11.04 29.50 -27.47
CA LEU A 927 10.14 30.61 -27.11
C LEU A 927 9.60 31.31 -28.37
N HIS A 928 10.43 31.52 -29.39
CA HIS A 928 10.01 32.11 -30.67
C HIS A 928 9.03 31.20 -31.42
N CYS A 929 9.25 29.88 -31.40
CA CYS A 929 8.35 28.88 -31.93
C CYS A 929 6.95 28.98 -31.29
N ASP A 930 6.88 28.89 -29.97
CA ASP A 930 5.62 28.97 -29.21
C ASP A 930 4.91 30.31 -29.42
N THR A 931 5.67 31.40 -29.43
CA THR A 931 5.10 32.75 -29.57
C THR A 931 4.55 32.99 -30.97
N ASN A 932 5.25 32.57 -32.02
CA ASN A 932 4.74 32.69 -33.39
C ASN A 932 3.54 31.76 -33.65
N HIS A 933 3.52 30.56 -33.07
CA HIS A 933 2.33 29.69 -33.06
C HIS A 933 1.13 30.41 -32.42
N HIS A 934 1.33 31.00 -31.24
CA HIS A 934 0.32 31.78 -30.51
C HIS A 934 -0.18 32.97 -31.32
N PHE A 935 0.72 33.72 -31.96
CA PHE A 935 0.35 34.86 -32.82
C PHE A 935 -0.53 34.43 -34.00
N SER A 936 -0.20 33.34 -34.69
CA SER A 936 -1.07 32.78 -35.73
C SER A 936 -2.48 32.47 -35.18
N ASP A 937 -2.56 31.95 -33.97
CA ASP A 937 -3.80 31.55 -33.32
C ASP A 937 -4.63 32.73 -32.80
N CYS A 938 -3.98 33.77 -32.29
CA CYS A 938 -4.60 35.05 -31.96
C CYS A 938 -5.24 35.70 -33.19
N ILE A 939 -4.54 35.70 -34.33
CA ILE A 939 -5.07 36.22 -35.60
C ILE A 939 -6.30 35.41 -36.04
N ARG A 940 -6.26 34.06 -35.90
CA ARG A 940 -7.41 33.18 -36.18
C ARG A 940 -8.59 33.46 -35.27
N ALA A 941 -8.33 33.66 -33.99
CA ALA A 941 -9.35 33.95 -32.99
C ALA A 941 -9.82 35.41 -33.00
N LYS A 942 -9.25 36.27 -33.85
CA LYS A 942 -9.47 37.72 -33.91
C LYS A 942 -9.26 38.42 -32.56
N ARG A 943 -8.26 37.95 -31.80
CA ARG A 943 -7.87 38.47 -30.48
C ARG A 943 -6.42 38.90 -30.51
N GLU A 944 -6.16 40.09 -31.05
CA GLU A 944 -4.81 40.61 -31.34
C GLU A 944 -4.33 41.61 -30.26
N SER A 945 -4.55 41.32 -28.98
CA SER A 945 -4.05 42.12 -27.85
C SER A 945 -3.39 41.23 -26.81
N LEU A 946 -2.06 41.35 -26.65
CA LEU A 946 -1.30 40.60 -25.64
C LEU A 946 -1.57 41.10 -24.22
N PHE A 947 -2.13 42.29 -24.06
CA PHE A 947 -2.54 42.79 -22.74
C PHE A 947 -3.76 42.03 -22.19
N GLU A 948 -4.60 41.45 -23.05
CA GLU A 948 -5.75 40.64 -22.60
C GLU A 948 -5.32 39.28 -22.04
N ASP A 949 -4.14 38.80 -22.44
CA ASP A 949 -3.51 37.60 -21.88
C ASP A 949 -2.81 37.89 -20.53
N MET A 950 -2.62 39.17 -20.19
CA MET A 950 -1.98 39.62 -18.96
C MET A 950 -2.98 40.18 -17.95
N ASP A 951 -3.73 39.31 -17.25
CA ASP A 951 -4.20 39.62 -15.90
C ASP A 951 -4.60 38.38 -15.07
N THR A 952 -3.74 38.01 -14.11
CA THR A 952 -4.08 37.82 -12.68
C THR A 952 -2.77 37.63 -11.88
N ASN A 953 -2.43 38.60 -11.01
CA ASN A 953 -1.34 38.58 -9.99
C ASN A 953 0.05 39.11 -10.36
N SER A 954 0.19 40.36 -10.78
CA SER A 954 1.41 41.12 -10.41
C SER A 954 1.16 42.61 -10.26
N ASN A 955 1.33 43.11 -9.04
CA ASN A 955 1.29 44.53 -8.72
C ASN A 955 2.66 45.19 -9.03
N LYS A 956 3.12 45.08 -10.28
CA LYS A 956 4.29 45.81 -10.82
C LYS A 956 4.09 46.09 -12.32
N PRO A 957 4.34 47.31 -12.81
CA PRO A 957 4.39 47.56 -14.24
C PRO A 957 5.80 47.26 -14.74
N HIS A 958 6.00 46.26 -15.60
CA HIS A 958 7.28 46.09 -16.28
C HIS A 958 7.11 45.60 -17.72
N ILE A 959 6.79 46.55 -18.61
CA ILE A 959 7.51 46.64 -19.89
C ILE A 959 7.87 48.12 -20.08
N LYS A 960 9.04 48.51 -19.58
CA LYS A 960 9.98 49.25 -20.41
C LYS A 960 11.09 48.25 -20.67
N TYR A 961 11.35 47.99 -21.95
CA TYR A 961 12.45 47.18 -22.46
C TYR A 961 13.73 47.38 -21.66
#